data_AF-A0A953U239-F1
#
_entry.id   AF-A0A953U239-F1
#
_cell.length_a   1.000
_cell.length_b   1.000
_cell.length_c   1.000
_cell.angle_alpha   90.00
_cell.angle_beta   90.00
_cell.angle_gamma   90.00
#
_symmetry.space_group_name_H-M   'P 1'
#
loop_
_entity.id
_entity.type
_entity.pdbx_description
1 polymer ?
#
loop_
_entity_poly.entity_id
_entity_poly.type
_entity_poly.pdbx_seq_one_letter_code
_entity_poly.pdbx_strand_id
1 'polypeptide(L)'
;MQDGAAGDFLKKGAETPLCAHFFMAGVNVRIETNTEPILQIARECFGQPQPTYAGHEEINVRLWVEDSSQVETPRPKPFFRGLGGLVFAGFDGRNSLLINLRSRRVLGRLTSPLATDATFWKTVLFPSFLTIVGPSVGLVPLHCACVAWKGSGLLLAGASGSGKSTLSLALSQVGFDFLSDDRTLVSDRQGRLLAWSVFTETKLCADAVAHFPDLKKLQASEIWKGQPVFRFDPAESFGLSRIHCCEPRWLIFLEQEPSPTFSLNRIAPEEAEGLLQEDLHQETPEVFTRECRTIGRIVERECYKFHYGGNPHTVAGALRCLVAEGLKPSRVSISSRPQKQVSIAVAGPDPLRRFRPTPLGSDLFLMGRRIRLETNSPLVLKNVNQMFNHSDRDLSNGQQFLWRIACEPGEGSTAHWPKMAAFSGEEVRYVNLGHRSFIAVDLPAREAVGILPENLVEDEPGFSSVFLAAMFYLTAAALGLTPVSAACVAQNNEGVLLIGPPKSGKTTSSYCAKKLGLEFHSDQGTFLELDGGILRAWGDFWPAAFRPESAKFIPELSELARPFHCWDRTFLCVEKSSPSSCPVRDVTPVACVFLDKQPGVSPKLIPLPTHGRADHLLPKEPFKDDAGAKSQREAVRKALRGLPSYRLLYGDDPWGAAFFIRSVLSTHHLLEARS
;
A
#
# COMPACT_ATOMS: atom_id res chain seq x y z
N MET A 1 11.98 -18.20 -1.76
CA MET A 1 10.51 -18.41 -1.88
C MET A 1 9.98 -18.03 -3.27
N GLN A 2 10.45 -18.70 -4.34
CA GLN A 2 9.92 -18.54 -5.71
C GLN A 2 9.85 -19.92 -6.39
N ASP A 3 8.65 -20.36 -6.78
CA ASP A 3 8.43 -21.45 -7.77
C ASP A 3 7.70 -20.90 -9.02
N GLY A 4 7.55 -19.59 -9.15
CA GLY A 4 7.28 -18.99 -10.46
C GLY A 4 8.60 -18.93 -11.21
N ALA A 5 8.62 -19.37 -12.47
CA ALA A 5 9.72 -19.13 -13.40
C ALA A 5 10.26 -17.71 -13.19
N ALA A 6 11.59 -17.53 -13.17
CA ALA A 6 12.21 -16.21 -13.14
C ALA A 6 11.40 -15.21 -13.98
N GLY A 7 10.73 -14.30 -13.29
CA GLY A 7 9.51 -13.69 -13.79
C GLY A 7 9.28 -12.37 -13.08
N ASP A 8 8.54 -11.50 -13.76
CA ASP A 8 8.25 -10.14 -13.33
C ASP A 8 7.32 -10.12 -12.10
N PHE A 9 7.83 -10.48 -10.92
CA PHE A 9 7.07 -10.50 -9.66
C PHE A 9 6.53 -9.12 -9.31
N LEU A 10 7.34 -8.08 -9.49
CA LEU A 10 6.94 -6.69 -9.33
C LEU A 10 5.99 -6.20 -10.42
N LYS A 11 5.78 -6.98 -11.49
CA LYS A 11 4.91 -6.64 -12.62
C LYS A 11 5.23 -5.25 -13.18
N LYS A 12 6.50 -4.88 -13.18
CA LYS A 12 6.94 -3.53 -13.55
C LYS A 12 6.65 -3.25 -15.03
N GLY A 13 6.89 -4.25 -15.86
CA GLY A 13 6.63 -4.20 -17.30
C GLY A 13 5.19 -4.51 -17.68
N ALA A 14 4.26 -4.56 -16.71
CA ALA A 14 2.85 -4.74 -17.02
C ALA A 14 2.32 -3.56 -17.83
N GLU A 15 1.82 -3.83 -19.03
CA GLU A 15 1.32 -2.80 -19.92
C GLU A 15 -0.04 -2.29 -19.44
N THR A 16 -0.23 -0.97 -19.50
CA THR A 16 -1.49 -0.28 -19.24
C THR A 16 -1.78 0.66 -20.41
N PRO A 17 -2.13 0.11 -21.59
CA PRO A 17 -2.16 0.85 -22.86
C PRO A 17 -3.33 1.85 -22.97
N LEU A 18 -4.38 1.68 -22.18
CA LEU A 18 -5.53 2.58 -22.20
C LEU A 18 -5.27 3.74 -21.25
N CYS A 19 -5.56 4.95 -21.70
CA CYS A 19 -5.40 6.17 -20.92
C CYS A 19 -6.61 7.09 -21.14
N ALA A 20 -7.14 7.63 -20.06
CA ALA A 20 -8.15 8.68 -20.11
C ALA A 20 -7.96 9.69 -18.97
N HIS A 21 -8.37 10.92 -19.23
CA HIS A 21 -8.38 12.00 -18.25
C HIS A 21 -9.82 12.25 -17.79
N PHE A 22 -9.99 12.57 -16.51
CA PHE A 22 -11.27 12.82 -15.87
C PHE A 22 -11.20 14.06 -14.99
N PHE A 23 -12.35 14.70 -14.79
CA PHE A 23 -12.49 15.81 -13.86
C PHE A 23 -13.28 15.38 -12.62
N MET A 24 -12.58 14.82 -11.65
CA MET A 24 -13.18 14.21 -10.46
C MET A 24 -13.23 15.21 -9.32
N ALA A 25 -14.43 15.68 -8.97
CA ALA A 25 -14.65 16.67 -7.90
C ALA A 25 -13.72 17.90 -8.01
N GLY A 26 -13.56 18.41 -9.23
CA GLY A 26 -12.68 19.53 -9.53
C GLY A 26 -11.24 19.14 -9.91
N VAL A 27 -10.79 17.93 -9.62
CA VAL A 27 -9.38 17.56 -9.79
C VAL A 27 -9.17 16.83 -11.13
N ASN A 28 -8.06 17.15 -11.80
CA ASN A 28 -7.64 16.42 -12.99
C ASN A 28 -7.05 15.07 -12.55
N VAL A 29 -7.67 13.98 -12.99
CA VAL A 29 -7.22 12.62 -12.71
C VAL A 29 -6.93 11.92 -14.03
N ARG A 30 -5.69 11.44 -14.19
CA ARG A 30 -5.29 10.59 -15.30
C ARG A 30 -5.33 9.14 -14.85
N ILE A 31 -6.12 8.33 -15.53
CA ILE A 31 -6.21 6.88 -15.28
C ILE A 31 -5.59 6.14 -16.44
N GLU A 32 -4.56 5.34 -16.14
CA GLU A 32 -3.92 4.39 -17.04
C GLU A 32 -4.30 2.97 -16.64
N THR A 33 -4.77 2.17 -17.58
CA THR A 33 -5.16 0.78 -17.32
C THR A 33 -5.06 -0.10 -18.55
N ASN A 34 -5.19 -1.41 -18.38
CA ASN A 34 -5.28 -2.39 -19.46
C ASN A 34 -6.70 -2.90 -19.70
N THR A 35 -7.71 -2.33 -19.06
CA THR A 35 -9.10 -2.76 -19.21
C THR A 35 -10.06 -1.57 -19.34
N GLU A 36 -10.96 -1.63 -20.34
CA GLU A 36 -11.92 -0.56 -20.63
C GLU A 36 -13.02 -0.37 -19.56
N PRO A 37 -13.53 -1.40 -18.86
CA PRO A 37 -14.58 -1.26 -17.85
C PRO A 37 -14.28 -0.21 -16.77
N ILE A 38 -13.03 -0.10 -16.31
CA ILE A 38 -12.64 0.91 -15.31
C ILE A 38 -12.84 2.33 -15.88
N LEU A 39 -12.42 2.56 -17.13
CA LEU A 39 -12.57 3.85 -17.79
C LEU A 39 -14.05 4.15 -18.06
N GLN A 40 -14.85 3.15 -18.43
CA GLN A 40 -16.28 3.30 -18.62
C GLN A 40 -16.98 3.71 -17.32
N ILE A 41 -16.72 3.01 -16.22
CA ILE A 41 -17.28 3.35 -14.90
C ILE A 41 -16.86 4.78 -14.51
N ALA A 42 -15.61 5.18 -14.73
CA ALA A 42 -15.16 6.55 -14.48
C ALA A 42 -15.87 7.59 -15.37
N ARG A 43 -16.15 7.30 -16.65
CA ARG A 43 -16.89 8.20 -17.55
C ARG A 43 -18.33 8.39 -17.10
N GLU A 44 -18.98 7.32 -16.67
CA GLU A 44 -20.35 7.36 -16.12
C GLU A 44 -20.43 8.25 -14.88
N CYS A 45 -19.39 8.27 -14.04
CA CYS A 45 -19.39 9.04 -12.79
C CYS A 45 -18.94 10.51 -12.94
N PHE A 46 -17.89 10.78 -13.73
CA PHE A 46 -17.13 12.03 -13.62
C PHE A 46 -16.99 12.84 -14.91
N GLY A 47 -17.54 12.36 -16.04
CA GLY A 47 -17.48 13.08 -17.32
C GLY A 47 -16.05 13.32 -17.84
N GLN A 48 -15.93 14.13 -18.90
CA GLN A 48 -14.64 14.49 -19.51
C GLN A 48 -14.05 15.79 -18.93
N PRO A 49 -12.71 15.98 -19.00
CA PRO A 49 -12.07 17.20 -18.54
C PRO A 49 -12.57 18.41 -19.33
N GLN A 50 -12.95 19.48 -18.64
CA GLN A 50 -13.30 20.73 -19.30
C GLN A 50 -12.04 21.54 -19.64
N PRO A 51 -11.91 22.10 -20.86
CA PRO A 51 -10.73 22.86 -21.30
C PRO A 51 -10.38 24.05 -20.40
N THR A 52 -11.38 24.60 -19.72
CA THR A 52 -11.29 25.73 -18.80
C THR A 52 -10.36 25.50 -17.61
N TYR A 53 -9.97 24.25 -17.33
CA TYR A 53 -9.14 23.85 -16.20
C TYR A 53 -7.81 23.19 -16.60
N ALA A 54 -7.32 23.46 -17.82
CA ALA A 54 -6.00 23.03 -18.26
C ALA A 54 -4.86 23.71 -17.45
N GLY A 55 -3.93 22.92 -16.90
CA GLY A 55 -2.76 23.41 -16.15
C GLY A 55 -2.75 23.19 -14.63
N HIS A 56 -3.76 22.51 -14.07
CA HIS A 56 -3.84 22.21 -12.63
C HIS A 56 -3.17 20.87 -12.24
N GLU A 57 -2.82 20.74 -10.95
CA GLU A 57 -2.19 19.57 -10.35
C GLU A 57 -2.94 18.27 -10.71
N GLU A 58 -2.24 17.32 -11.32
CA GLU A 58 -2.81 16.09 -11.84
C GLU A 58 -2.51 14.91 -10.90
N ILE A 59 -3.56 14.14 -10.56
CA ILE A 59 -3.41 12.86 -9.88
C ILE A 59 -3.22 11.78 -10.93
N ASN A 60 -2.16 11.00 -10.78
CA ASN A 60 -1.79 9.97 -11.73
C ASN A 60 -2.09 8.58 -11.16
N VAL A 61 -3.02 7.87 -11.78
CA VAL A 61 -3.50 6.56 -11.34
C VAL A 61 -3.14 5.51 -12.39
N ARG A 62 -2.32 4.53 -12.02
CA ARG A 62 -1.98 3.38 -12.88
C ARG A 62 -2.54 2.10 -12.29
N LEU A 63 -3.43 1.45 -13.02
CA LEU A 63 -4.19 0.28 -12.59
C LEU A 63 -3.94 -0.88 -13.54
N TRP A 64 -3.24 -1.89 -13.08
CA TRP A 64 -3.06 -3.12 -13.83
C TRP A 64 -4.04 -4.18 -13.36
N VAL A 65 -4.80 -4.73 -14.32
CA VAL A 65 -5.78 -5.78 -14.11
C VAL A 65 -5.23 -7.11 -14.60
N GLU A 66 -5.06 -8.04 -13.67
CA GLU A 66 -4.69 -9.42 -13.94
C GLU A 66 -5.92 -10.20 -14.41
N ASP A 67 -5.80 -10.86 -15.56
CA ASP A 67 -6.84 -11.72 -16.11
C ASP A 67 -6.96 -12.98 -15.26
N SER A 68 -7.87 -12.94 -14.30
CA SER A 68 -8.14 -14.02 -13.35
C SER A 68 -9.63 -14.04 -13.06
N SER A 69 -10.27 -15.20 -13.25
CA SER A 69 -11.69 -15.40 -12.96
C SER A 69 -11.98 -15.78 -11.49
N GLN A 70 -10.94 -15.89 -10.66
CA GLN A 70 -11.10 -16.26 -9.26
C GLN A 70 -11.65 -15.08 -8.45
N VAL A 71 -12.80 -15.30 -7.81
CA VAL A 71 -13.38 -14.37 -6.84
C VAL A 71 -13.20 -14.96 -5.45
N GLU A 72 -12.55 -14.24 -4.55
CA GLU A 72 -12.56 -14.60 -3.13
C GLU A 72 -13.92 -14.24 -2.53
N THR A 73 -14.65 -15.25 -2.03
CA THR A 73 -15.99 -15.09 -1.43
C THR A 73 -16.04 -15.72 -0.03
N PRO A 74 -16.60 -15.04 0.99
CA PRO A 74 -17.14 -13.68 0.96
C PRO A 74 -16.01 -12.63 0.85
N ARG A 75 -16.28 -11.51 0.17
CA ARG A 75 -15.30 -10.43 0.05
C ARG A 75 -15.11 -9.75 1.42
N PRO A 76 -13.86 -9.58 1.88
CA PRO A 76 -13.62 -8.89 3.14
C PRO A 76 -13.91 -7.39 3.00
N LYS A 77 -14.14 -6.72 4.14
CA LYS A 77 -14.33 -5.27 4.14
C LYS A 77 -13.02 -4.58 3.75
N PRO A 78 -13.04 -3.59 2.83
CA PRO A 78 -11.86 -2.85 2.43
C PRO A 78 -11.03 -2.36 3.61
N PHE A 79 -9.73 -2.64 3.57
CA PHE A 79 -8.78 -2.28 4.59
C PHE A 79 -7.93 -1.10 4.11
N PHE A 80 -8.13 0.06 4.73
CA PHE A 80 -7.32 1.25 4.47
C PHE A 80 -6.37 1.50 5.65
N ARG A 81 -5.06 1.54 5.38
CA ARG A 81 -4.05 1.93 6.36
C ARG A 81 -2.93 2.71 5.71
N GLY A 82 -2.40 3.71 6.40
CA GLY A 82 -1.23 4.45 5.94
C GLY A 82 -0.16 4.61 6.99
N LEU A 83 1.01 5.07 6.57
CA LEU A 83 2.09 5.52 7.44
C LEU A 83 2.75 6.72 6.76
N GLY A 84 2.63 7.89 7.37
CA GLY A 84 3.04 9.16 6.75
C GLY A 84 2.27 9.45 5.46
N GLY A 85 3.01 9.65 4.36
CA GLY A 85 2.47 9.99 3.04
C GLY A 85 2.04 8.78 2.19
N LEU A 86 2.26 7.55 2.65
CA LEU A 86 1.91 6.32 1.93
C LEU A 86 0.66 5.70 2.54
N VAL A 87 -0.36 5.45 1.72
CA VAL A 87 -1.63 4.83 2.12
C VAL A 87 -1.89 3.60 1.26
N PHE A 88 -2.12 2.47 1.89
CA PHE A 88 -2.48 1.22 1.25
C PHE A 88 -3.97 0.93 1.43
N ALA A 89 -4.61 0.49 0.35
CA ALA A 89 -5.95 -0.05 0.35
C ALA A 89 -5.89 -1.53 -0.06
N GLY A 90 -6.09 -2.44 0.89
CA GLY A 90 -6.23 -3.86 0.65
C GLY A 90 -7.69 -4.25 0.49
N PHE A 91 -8.02 -4.97 -0.58
CA PHE A 91 -9.37 -5.52 -0.79
C PHE A 91 -9.39 -7.02 -0.62
N ASP A 92 -8.29 -7.70 -0.94
CA ASP A 92 -8.02 -9.11 -0.64
C ASP A 92 -6.53 -9.42 -0.94
N GLY A 93 -6.14 -10.69 -0.99
CA GLY A 93 -4.76 -11.11 -1.28
C GLY A 93 -4.23 -10.78 -2.68
N ARG A 94 -5.07 -10.35 -3.62
CA ARG A 94 -4.71 -10.05 -5.02
C ARG A 94 -5.12 -8.66 -5.48
N ASN A 95 -6.11 -8.06 -4.83
CA ASN A 95 -6.66 -6.76 -5.16
C ASN A 95 -6.19 -5.72 -4.14
N SER A 96 -5.46 -4.71 -4.60
CA SER A 96 -4.86 -3.69 -3.73
C SER A 96 -4.50 -2.41 -4.47
N LEU A 97 -4.41 -1.31 -3.73
CA LEU A 97 -3.88 -0.02 -4.19
C LEU A 97 -2.85 0.52 -3.20
N LEU A 98 -1.83 1.19 -3.73
CA LEU A 98 -0.95 2.08 -3.00
C LEU A 98 -1.15 3.51 -3.49
N ILE A 99 -1.35 4.44 -2.56
CA ILE A 99 -1.50 5.87 -2.80
C ILE A 99 -0.30 6.58 -2.15
N ASN A 100 0.47 7.30 -2.95
CA ASN A 100 1.48 8.24 -2.45
C ASN A 100 0.90 9.65 -2.50
N LEU A 101 0.60 10.21 -1.34
CA LEU A 101 -0.01 11.53 -1.18
C LEU A 101 0.97 12.68 -1.49
N ARG A 102 2.29 12.44 -1.39
CA ARG A 102 3.32 13.45 -1.70
C ARG A 102 3.50 13.62 -3.20
N SER A 103 3.64 12.51 -3.93
CA SER A 103 3.80 12.54 -5.39
C SER A 103 2.48 12.50 -6.16
N ARG A 104 1.35 12.30 -5.47
CA ARG A 104 -0.01 12.18 -6.05
C ARG A 104 -0.09 11.06 -7.09
N ARG A 105 0.63 9.98 -6.81
CA ARG A 105 0.70 8.77 -7.64
C ARG A 105 -0.07 7.65 -6.97
N VAL A 106 -0.86 6.92 -7.74
CA VAL A 106 -1.59 5.74 -7.30
C VAL A 106 -1.21 4.56 -8.17
N LEU A 107 -0.87 3.43 -7.53
CA LEU A 107 -0.65 2.16 -8.19
C LEU A 107 -1.67 1.14 -7.72
N GLY A 108 -2.33 0.45 -8.63
CA GLY A 108 -3.28 -0.60 -8.31
C GLY A 108 -2.99 -1.90 -9.06
N ARG A 109 -3.08 -3.00 -8.34
CA ARG A 109 -3.17 -4.35 -8.91
C ARG A 109 -4.53 -4.91 -8.58
N LEU A 110 -5.29 -5.26 -9.61
CA LEU A 110 -6.66 -5.71 -9.51
C LEU A 110 -6.86 -7.00 -10.32
N THR A 111 -7.97 -7.68 -10.06
CA THR A 111 -8.46 -8.83 -10.81
C THR A 111 -9.64 -8.41 -11.67
N SER A 112 -9.89 -9.13 -12.77
CA SER A 112 -11.02 -8.80 -13.67
C SER A 112 -12.37 -8.66 -12.95
N PRO A 113 -12.75 -9.54 -12.00
CA PRO A 113 -14.03 -9.43 -11.30
C PRO A 113 -14.21 -8.13 -10.50
N LEU A 114 -13.14 -7.61 -9.89
CA LEU A 114 -13.19 -6.34 -9.16
C LEU A 114 -13.13 -5.15 -10.12
N ALA A 115 -12.39 -5.27 -11.22
CA ALA A 115 -12.29 -4.21 -12.23
C ALA A 115 -13.63 -3.94 -12.95
N THR A 116 -14.49 -4.96 -13.07
CA THR A 116 -15.82 -4.84 -13.70
C THR A 116 -16.95 -4.53 -12.71
N ASP A 117 -16.67 -4.47 -11.41
CA ASP A 117 -17.69 -4.28 -10.38
C ASP A 117 -18.08 -2.80 -10.23
N ALA A 118 -18.95 -2.32 -11.11
CA ALA A 118 -19.38 -0.92 -11.12
C ALA A 118 -19.91 -0.44 -9.76
N THR A 119 -20.64 -1.29 -9.03
CA THR A 119 -21.17 -0.95 -7.70
C THR A 119 -20.05 -0.72 -6.70
N PHE A 120 -19.05 -1.60 -6.64
CA PHE A 120 -17.89 -1.41 -5.76
C PHE A 120 -17.13 -0.12 -6.08
N TRP A 121 -16.90 0.15 -7.37
CA TRP A 121 -16.21 1.37 -7.80
C TRP A 121 -16.95 2.64 -7.40
N LYS A 122 -18.26 2.69 -7.68
CA LYS A 122 -19.15 3.83 -7.42
C LYS A 122 -19.36 4.07 -5.92
N THR A 123 -19.51 3.00 -5.13
CA THR A 123 -19.96 3.11 -3.73
C THR A 123 -18.84 3.08 -2.69
N VAL A 124 -17.68 2.52 -3.06
CA VAL A 124 -16.57 2.33 -2.14
C VAL A 124 -15.33 3.02 -2.67
N LEU A 125 -14.86 2.62 -3.87
CA LEU A 125 -13.52 2.98 -4.29
C LEU A 125 -13.39 4.47 -4.61
N PHE A 126 -14.21 5.02 -5.52
CA PHE A 126 -14.08 6.43 -5.89
C PHE A 126 -14.35 7.41 -4.74
N PRO A 127 -15.39 7.24 -3.89
CA PRO A 127 -15.61 8.13 -2.77
C PRO A 127 -14.44 8.08 -1.76
N SER A 128 -13.96 6.88 -1.42
CA SER A 128 -12.81 6.72 -0.52
C SER A 128 -11.54 7.31 -1.13
N PHE A 129 -11.29 7.04 -2.41
CA PHE A 129 -10.14 7.57 -3.16
C PHE A 129 -10.12 9.09 -3.11
N LEU A 130 -11.21 9.76 -3.50
CA LEU A 130 -11.29 11.22 -3.52
C LEU A 130 -11.19 11.84 -2.12
N THR A 131 -11.74 11.18 -1.10
CA THR A 131 -11.59 11.61 0.30
C THR A 131 -10.15 11.50 0.79
N ILE A 132 -9.41 10.47 0.37
CA ILE A 132 -8.02 10.23 0.79
C ILE A 132 -7.03 11.12 0.03
N VAL A 133 -7.18 11.24 -1.30
CA VAL A 133 -6.24 11.97 -2.16
C VAL A 133 -6.58 13.46 -2.28
N GLY A 134 -7.86 13.83 -2.16
CA GLY A 134 -8.35 15.19 -2.35
C GLY A 134 -7.65 16.25 -1.51
N PRO A 135 -7.38 16.02 -0.21
CA PRO A 135 -6.64 16.97 0.61
C PRO A 135 -5.25 17.33 0.06
N SER A 136 -4.56 16.39 -0.61
CA SER A 136 -3.24 16.63 -1.20
C SER A 136 -3.24 17.64 -2.38
N VAL A 137 -4.42 17.93 -2.93
CA VAL A 137 -4.67 18.86 -4.05
C VAL A 137 -5.64 19.98 -3.68
N GLY A 138 -5.87 20.20 -2.38
CA GLY A 138 -6.67 21.33 -1.87
C GLY A 138 -8.19 21.12 -1.90
N LEU A 139 -8.66 19.88 -1.99
CA LEU A 139 -10.05 19.56 -1.67
C LEU A 139 -10.20 19.35 -0.15
N VAL A 140 -11.24 19.91 0.44
CA VAL A 140 -11.59 19.75 1.85
C VAL A 140 -12.79 18.81 1.95
N PRO A 141 -12.61 17.58 2.47
CA PRO A 141 -13.71 16.65 2.66
C PRO A 141 -14.52 17.01 3.91
N LEU A 142 -15.76 17.43 3.72
CA LEU A 142 -16.69 17.72 4.81
C LEU A 142 -17.71 16.60 4.98
N HIS A 143 -18.01 16.23 6.22
CA HIS A 143 -19.07 15.29 6.58
C HIS A 143 -20.45 15.96 6.52
N CYS A 144 -20.85 16.36 5.33
CA CYS A 144 -22.13 17.01 5.09
C CYS A 144 -22.77 16.52 3.78
N ALA A 145 -24.09 16.62 3.71
CA ALA A 145 -24.83 16.49 2.45
C ALA A 145 -24.95 17.87 1.79
N CYS A 146 -25.10 17.91 0.47
CA CYS A 146 -25.28 19.15 -0.26
C CYS A 146 -26.40 19.03 -1.30
N VAL A 147 -27.25 20.05 -1.31
CA VAL A 147 -28.28 20.27 -2.33
C VAL A 147 -28.21 21.71 -2.80
N ALA A 148 -28.70 22.04 -4.00
CA ALA A 148 -28.66 23.39 -4.52
C ALA A 148 -30.05 23.92 -4.90
N TRP A 149 -30.25 25.21 -4.68
CA TRP A 149 -31.43 25.93 -5.14
C TRP A 149 -31.00 27.00 -6.13
N LYS A 150 -31.40 26.87 -7.39
CA LYS A 150 -31.04 27.81 -8.47
C LYS A 150 -29.52 28.09 -8.52
N GLY A 151 -28.72 27.03 -8.39
CA GLY A 151 -27.25 27.09 -8.39
C GLY A 151 -26.59 27.52 -7.07
N SER A 152 -27.35 27.93 -6.05
CA SER A 152 -26.83 28.25 -4.71
C SER A 152 -26.86 27.02 -3.80
N GLY A 153 -25.71 26.60 -3.30
CA GLY A 153 -25.55 25.41 -2.47
C GLY A 153 -25.98 25.60 -1.02
N LEU A 154 -26.68 24.59 -0.50
CA LEU A 154 -27.05 24.41 0.89
C LEU A 154 -26.30 23.18 1.42
N LEU A 155 -25.37 23.41 2.35
CA LEU A 155 -24.62 22.38 3.07
C LEU A 155 -25.39 21.99 4.33
N LEU A 156 -25.66 20.69 4.49
CA LEU A 156 -26.33 20.11 5.65
C LEU A 156 -25.31 19.32 6.47
N ALA A 157 -24.82 19.92 7.56
CA ALA A 157 -23.88 19.32 8.49
C ALA A 157 -24.59 18.88 9.78
N GLY A 158 -23.95 18.03 10.59
CA GLY A 158 -24.49 17.58 11.87
C GLY A 158 -24.10 16.15 12.19
N ALA A 159 -24.32 15.74 13.44
CA ALA A 159 -23.95 14.42 13.94
C ALA A 159 -24.55 13.27 13.10
N SER A 160 -23.94 12.08 13.18
CA SER A 160 -24.52 10.88 12.58
C SER A 160 -25.94 10.65 13.12
N GLY A 161 -26.91 10.43 12.24
CA GLY A 161 -28.32 10.27 12.61
C GLY A 161 -29.14 11.57 12.67
N SER A 162 -28.52 12.75 12.50
CA SER A 162 -29.25 14.05 12.42
C SER A 162 -30.15 14.23 11.20
N GLY A 163 -30.29 13.20 10.35
CA GLY A 163 -31.18 13.19 9.19
C GLY A 163 -30.65 13.89 7.93
N LYS A 164 -29.34 14.16 7.81
CA LYS A 164 -28.71 14.76 6.60
C LYS A 164 -29.16 14.11 5.28
N SER A 165 -29.04 12.78 5.18
CA SER A 165 -29.39 12.00 3.99
C SER A 165 -30.90 12.01 3.73
N THR A 166 -31.71 11.84 4.77
CA THR A 166 -33.17 11.91 4.70
C THR A 166 -33.66 13.28 4.22
N LEU A 167 -33.09 14.35 4.77
CA LEU A 167 -33.51 15.72 4.46
C LEU A 167 -33.00 16.20 3.10
N SER A 168 -31.78 15.82 2.69
CA SER A 168 -31.27 16.12 1.34
C SER A 168 -32.13 15.47 0.25
N LEU A 169 -32.59 14.22 0.46
CA LEU A 169 -33.53 13.57 -0.45
C LEU A 169 -34.89 14.30 -0.49
N ALA A 170 -35.46 14.63 0.67
CA ALA A 170 -36.74 15.35 0.74
C ALA A 170 -36.66 16.75 0.10
N LEU A 171 -35.56 17.47 0.31
CA LEU A 171 -35.31 18.78 -0.34
C LEU A 171 -35.24 18.64 -1.86
N SER A 172 -34.62 17.57 -2.35
CA SER A 172 -34.52 17.31 -3.78
C SER A 172 -35.89 17.04 -4.40
N GLN A 173 -36.76 16.29 -3.71
CA GLN A 173 -38.14 16.05 -4.15
C GLN A 173 -39.01 17.32 -4.21
N VAL A 174 -38.67 18.37 -3.45
CA VAL A 174 -39.37 19.67 -3.50
C VAL A 174 -38.69 20.69 -4.41
N GLY A 175 -37.74 20.26 -5.24
CA GLY A 175 -37.18 21.04 -6.35
C GLY A 175 -35.77 21.58 -6.15
N PHE A 176 -35.03 21.12 -5.12
CA PHE A 176 -33.59 21.33 -5.06
C PHE A 176 -32.87 20.35 -6.00
N ASP A 177 -31.73 20.76 -6.56
CA ASP A 177 -30.83 19.86 -7.26
C ASP A 177 -29.97 19.09 -6.25
N PHE A 178 -29.87 17.77 -6.41
CA PHE A 178 -29.03 16.93 -5.56
C PHE A 178 -27.56 17.04 -5.97
N LEU A 179 -26.65 17.24 -5.02
CA LEU A 179 -25.20 17.28 -5.27
C LEU A 179 -24.50 16.06 -4.66
N SER A 180 -24.61 15.88 -3.34
CA SER A 180 -23.85 14.88 -2.59
C SER A 180 -24.54 14.50 -1.28
N ASP A 181 -24.23 13.28 -0.83
CA ASP A 181 -24.60 12.75 0.50
C ASP A 181 -23.37 12.12 1.16
N ASP A 182 -23.37 12.08 2.50
CA ASP A 182 -22.29 11.66 3.41
C ASP A 182 -20.99 12.47 3.35
N ARG A 183 -20.44 12.72 2.16
CA ARG A 183 -19.24 13.56 1.99
C ARG A 183 -19.45 14.56 0.87
N THR A 184 -19.11 15.81 1.15
CA THR A 184 -19.06 16.87 0.15
C THR A 184 -17.62 17.40 0.10
N LEU A 185 -17.03 17.41 -1.10
CA LEU A 185 -15.69 17.94 -1.29
C LEU A 185 -15.79 19.42 -1.64
N VAL A 186 -15.10 20.27 -0.89
CA VAL A 186 -15.11 21.72 -1.12
C VAL A 186 -13.73 22.19 -1.52
N SER A 187 -13.64 23.10 -2.48
CA SER A 187 -12.37 23.70 -2.89
C SER A 187 -12.51 25.20 -3.09
N ASP A 188 -11.44 25.92 -2.79
CA ASP A 188 -11.25 27.29 -3.23
C ASP A 188 -10.57 27.31 -4.60
N ARG A 189 -11.24 27.89 -5.61
CA ARG A 189 -10.71 28.05 -6.96
C ARG A 189 -10.77 29.50 -7.39
N GLN A 190 -9.60 30.12 -7.53
CA GLN A 190 -9.47 31.51 -8.01
C GLN A 190 -10.37 32.47 -7.21
N GLY A 191 -10.50 32.26 -5.90
CA GLY A 191 -11.35 33.09 -5.05
C GLY A 191 -12.83 32.70 -5.08
N ARG A 192 -13.23 31.63 -5.78
CA ARG A 192 -14.60 31.08 -5.75
C ARG A 192 -14.64 29.79 -4.97
N LEU A 193 -15.56 29.70 -4.02
CA LEU A 193 -15.79 28.50 -3.24
C LEU A 193 -16.73 27.57 -4.01
N LEU A 194 -16.33 26.33 -4.23
CA LEU A 194 -17.12 25.34 -4.96
C LEU A 194 -17.26 24.07 -4.13
N ALA A 195 -18.49 23.61 -3.96
CA ALA A 195 -18.78 22.26 -3.50
C ALA A 195 -18.94 21.34 -4.72
N TRP A 196 -18.40 20.14 -4.59
CA TRP A 196 -18.34 19.14 -5.66
C TRP A 196 -19.07 17.87 -5.26
N SER A 197 -19.73 17.27 -6.24
CA SER A 197 -20.26 15.92 -6.10
C SER A 197 -19.13 14.90 -6.09
N VAL A 198 -19.27 13.88 -5.24
CA VAL A 198 -18.33 12.74 -5.16
C VAL A 198 -18.90 11.49 -5.85
N PHE A 199 -20.00 11.64 -6.60
CA PHE A 199 -20.82 10.56 -7.14
C PHE A 199 -21.04 9.42 -6.12
N THR A 200 -21.93 9.66 -5.15
CA THR A 200 -22.27 8.67 -4.12
C THR A 200 -23.71 8.19 -4.27
N GLU A 201 -23.93 6.90 -3.99
CA GLU A 201 -25.26 6.38 -3.68
C GLU A 201 -25.72 6.94 -2.33
N THR A 202 -27.01 7.22 -2.21
CA THR A 202 -27.62 7.65 -0.94
C THR A 202 -27.88 6.42 -0.08
N LYS A 203 -27.51 6.51 1.21
CA LYS A 203 -27.76 5.45 2.18
C LYS A 203 -28.88 5.83 3.13
N LEU A 204 -29.96 5.06 3.16
CA LEU A 204 -31.08 5.24 4.09
C LEU A 204 -31.38 3.96 4.88
N CYS A 205 -31.76 4.14 6.15
CA CYS A 205 -32.18 3.06 7.04
C CYS A 205 -33.66 2.71 6.85
N ALA A 206 -34.10 1.61 7.45
CA ALA A 206 -35.46 1.08 7.33
C ALA A 206 -36.57 2.06 7.74
N ASP A 207 -36.31 2.93 8.71
CA ASP A 207 -37.22 3.97 9.18
C ASP A 207 -37.55 5.00 8.09
N ALA A 208 -36.62 5.25 7.16
CA ALA A 208 -36.84 6.15 6.04
C ALA A 208 -37.97 5.68 5.11
N VAL A 209 -38.32 4.39 5.09
CA VAL A 209 -39.44 3.84 4.31
C VAL A 209 -40.78 4.47 4.72
N ALA A 210 -40.93 4.92 5.96
CA ALA A 210 -42.13 5.62 6.41
C ALA A 210 -42.31 6.98 5.71
N HIS A 211 -41.20 7.58 5.25
CA HIS A 211 -41.19 8.87 4.57
C HIS A 211 -41.06 8.73 3.05
N PHE A 212 -40.36 7.69 2.58
CA PHE A 212 -40.15 7.41 1.17
C PHE A 212 -40.66 6.00 0.83
N PRO A 213 -41.98 5.82 0.57
CA PRO A 213 -42.56 4.50 0.34
C PRO A 213 -41.96 3.76 -0.86
N ASP A 214 -41.42 4.48 -1.85
CA ASP A 214 -40.77 3.91 -3.02
C ASP A 214 -39.51 3.09 -2.68
N LEU A 215 -38.89 3.31 -1.51
CA LEU A 215 -37.79 2.47 -1.03
C LEU A 215 -38.18 0.99 -0.89
N LYS A 216 -39.48 0.67 -0.69
CA LYS A 216 -39.97 -0.73 -0.66
C LYS A 216 -39.77 -1.46 -1.98
N LYS A 217 -39.62 -0.74 -3.09
CA LYS A 217 -39.36 -1.31 -4.42
C LYS A 217 -37.89 -1.68 -4.61
N LEU A 218 -37.01 -1.18 -3.74
CA LEU A 218 -35.58 -1.43 -3.78
C LEU A 218 -35.23 -2.66 -2.94
N GLN A 219 -34.21 -3.40 -3.37
CA GLN A 219 -33.64 -4.46 -2.56
C GLN A 219 -32.74 -3.87 -1.47
N ALA A 220 -32.85 -4.40 -0.24
CA ALA A 220 -31.96 -4.02 0.84
C ALA A 220 -30.52 -4.46 0.52
N SER A 221 -29.59 -3.52 0.59
CA SER A 221 -28.18 -3.73 0.26
C SER A 221 -27.43 -4.43 1.39
N GLU A 222 -27.79 -4.13 2.64
CA GLU A 222 -27.20 -4.71 3.84
C GLU A 222 -28.18 -4.71 5.02
N ILE A 223 -27.89 -5.48 6.06
CA ILE A 223 -28.59 -5.42 7.36
C ILE A 223 -27.66 -4.73 8.35
N TRP A 224 -28.08 -3.59 8.89
CA TRP A 224 -27.33 -2.83 9.90
C TRP A 224 -28.15 -2.72 11.19
N LYS A 225 -27.56 -3.17 12.31
CA LYS A 225 -28.24 -3.25 13.62
C LYS A 225 -29.61 -3.96 13.55
N GLY A 226 -29.70 -5.03 12.75
CA GLY A 226 -30.93 -5.80 12.57
C GLY A 226 -32.00 -5.14 11.68
N GLN A 227 -31.70 -3.98 11.08
CA GLN A 227 -32.60 -3.27 10.19
C GLN A 227 -32.06 -3.25 8.75
N PRO A 228 -32.92 -3.36 7.72
CA PRO A 228 -32.48 -3.22 6.34
C PRO A 228 -31.96 -1.80 6.07
N VAL A 229 -30.91 -1.73 5.26
CA VAL A 229 -30.34 -0.50 4.73
C VAL A 229 -30.47 -0.52 3.21
N PHE A 230 -30.92 0.60 2.67
CA PHE A 230 -31.07 0.81 1.23
C PHE A 230 -29.94 1.71 0.74
N ARG A 231 -29.25 1.28 -0.30
CA ARG A 231 -28.35 2.13 -1.09
C ARG A 231 -28.85 2.22 -2.51
N PHE A 232 -28.90 3.42 -3.06
CA PHE A 232 -29.46 3.68 -4.39
C PHE A 232 -28.93 4.98 -4.97
N ASP A 233 -28.99 5.09 -6.30
CA ASP A 233 -28.80 6.37 -6.97
C ASP A 233 -30.11 7.20 -6.87
N PRO A 234 -30.11 8.36 -6.20
CA PRO A 234 -31.28 9.23 -6.12
C PRO A 234 -31.78 9.73 -7.49
N ALA A 235 -30.89 9.93 -8.47
CA ALA A 235 -31.28 10.38 -9.81
C ALA A 235 -32.04 9.27 -10.56
N GLU A 236 -31.53 8.03 -10.52
CA GLU A 236 -32.16 6.89 -11.20
C GLU A 236 -33.43 6.41 -10.47
N SER A 237 -33.39 6.34 -9.14
CA SER A 237 -34.47 5.72 -8.34
C SER A 237 -35.65 6.67 -8.09
N PHE A 238 -35.39 7.99 -8.02
CA PHE A 238 -36.39 9.00 -7.70
C PHE A 238 -36.56 10.06 -8.81
N GLY A 239 -35.86 9.93 -9.96
CA GLY A 239 -35.97 10.87 -11.07
C GLY A 239 -35.48 12.28 -10.73
N LEU A 240 -34.55 12.40 -9.78
CA LEU A 240 -34.08 13.69 -9.26
C LEU A 240 -33.06 14.35 -10.19
N SER A 241 -33.09 15.69 -10.24
CA SER A 241 -32.05 16.48 -10.89
C SER A 241 -30.75 16.38 -10.08
N ARG A 242 -29.66 16.01 -10.76
CA ARG A 242 -28.31 15.91 -10.17
C ARG A 242 -27.40 16.94 -10.82
N ILE A 243 -26.65 17.65 -10.00
CA ILE A 243 -25.60 18.59 -10.44
C ILE A 243 -24.22 18.09 -10.01
N HIS A 244 -23.17 18.60 -10.64
CA HIS A 244 -21.78 18.21 -10.35
C HIS A 244 -21.06 19.20 -9.43
N CYS A 245 -21.50 20.46 -9.41
CA CYS A 245 -20.95 21.48 -8.53
C CYS A 245 -21.95 22.61 -8.27
N CYS A 246 -21.82 23.27 -7.13
CA CYS A 246 -22.50 24.53 -6.84
C CYS A 246 -21.62 25.44 -5.98
N GLU A 247 -21.95 26.72 -5.91
CA GLU A 247 -21.32 27.65 -4.98
C GLU A 247 -22.04 27.59 -3.62
N PRO A 248 -21.37 27.15 -2.54
CA PRO A 248 -22.00 27.08 -1.22
C PRO A 248 -22.39 28.48 -0.71
N ARG A 249 -23.65 28.63 -0.32
CA ARG A 249 -24.20 29.88 0.22
C ARG A 249 -24.72 29.74 1.64
N TRP A 250 -25.28 28.58 1.96
CA TRP A 250 -25.85 28.29 3.27
C TRP A 250 -25.17 27.09 3.90
N LEU A 251 -24.83 27.21 5.18
CA LEU A 251 -24.39 26.11 6.02
C LEU A 251 -25.38 25.93 7.15
N ILE A 252 -26.04 24.78 7.20
CA ILE A 252 -27.01 24.45 8.24
C ILE A 252 -26.52 23.26 9.04
N PHE A 253 -26.37 23.46 10.35
CA PHE A 253 -26.13 22.39 11.32
C PHE A 253 -27.46 21.84 11.81
N LEU A 254 -27.70 20.56 11.57
CA LEU A 254 -28.94 19.86 11.88
C LEU A 254 -28.93 19.30 13.30
N GLU A 255 -29.97 19.65 14.06
CA GLU A 255 -30.25 19.10 15.40
C GLU A 255 -31.68 18.56 15.43
N GLN A 256 -31.83 17.24 15.56
CA GLN A 256 -33.15 16.62 15.52
C GLN A 256 -33.83 16.67 16.89
N GLU A 257 -35.09 17.07 16.93
CA GLU A 257 -35.94 17.12 18.13
C GLU A 257 -37.08 16.08 18.04
N PRO A 258 -37.56 15.55 19.18
CA PRO A 258 -38.70 14.62 19.21
C PRO A 258 -40.03 15.28 18.83
N SER A 259 -40.19 16.57 19.13
CA SER A 259 -41.39 17.34 18.82
C SER A 259 -41.39 17.82 17.36
N PRO A 260 -42.56 17.92 16.70
CA PRO A 260 -42.69 18.44 15.34
C PRO A 260 -42.57 19.98 15.31
N THR A 261 -41.51 20.50 15.90
CA THR A 261 -41.13 21.90 15.96
C THR A 261 -39.99 22.14 14.97
N PHE A 262 -39.90 23.34 14.40
CA PHE A 262 -38.71 23.76 13.68
C PHE A 262 -38.30 25.17 14.10
N SER A 263 -37.01 25.37 14.34
CA SER A 263 -36.44 26.69 14.62
C SER A 263 -35.10 26.84 13.91
N LEU A 264 -34.84 28.04 13.40
CA LEU A 264 -33.63 28.37 12.68
C LEU A 264 -32.93 29.55 13.36
N ASN A 265 -31.74 29.30 13.88
CA ASN A 265 -30.96 30.27 14.63
C ASN A 265 -29.64 30.53 13.92
N ARG A 266 -29.25 31.80 13.78
CA ARG A 266 -27.95 32.15 13.20
C ARG A 266 -26.84 31.73 14.16
N ILE A 267 -25.79 31.13 13.63
CA ILE A 267 -24.60 30.74 14.40
C ILE A 267 -23.46 31.71 14.10
N ALA A 268 -22.59 31.97 15.07
CA ALA A 268 -21.40 32.78 14.85
C ALA A 268 -20.40 32.02 13.95
N PRO A 269 -19.66 32.69 13.05
CA PRO A 269 -18.67 32.03 12.19
C PRO A 269 -17.64 31.20 12.95
N GLU A 270 -17.19 31.68 14.13
CA GLU A 270 -16.21 31.01 14.97
C GLU A 270 -16.74 29.68 15.53
N GLU A 271 -18.03 29.65 15.89
CA GLU A 271 -18.68 28.42 16.37
C GLU A 271 -18.91 27.44 15.21
N ALA A 272 -19.29 27.92 14.03
CA ALA A 272 -19.42 27.09 12.82
C ALA A 272 -18.07 26.50 12.38
N GLU A 273 -16.98 27.26 12.49
CA GLU A 273 -15.64 26.81 12.15
C GLU A 273 -15.20 25.67 13.07
N GLY A 274 -15.41 25.83 14.38
CA GLY A 274 -15.13 24.77 15.36
C GLY A 274 -15.88 23.47 15.04
N LEU A 275 -17.18 23.56 14.74
CA LEU A 275 -18.00 22.40 14.40
C LEU A 275 -17.54 21.69 13.11
N LEU A 276 -17.09 22.43 12.09
CA LEU A 276 -16.56 21.81 10.87
C LEU A 276 -15.18 21.20 11.08
N GLN A 277 -14.33 21.84 11.89
CA GLN A 277 -12.97 21.36 12.16
C GLN A 277 -12.95 20.10 13.04
N GLU A 278 -13.92 19.93 13.94
CA GLU A 278 -14.07 18.72 14.76
C GLU A 278 -14.25 17.44 13.93
N ASP A 279 -14.87 17.57 12.74
CA ASP A 279 -15.14 16.46 11.82
C ASP A 279 -14.01 16.23 10.80
N LEU A 280 -12.97 17.08 10.75
CA LEU A 280 -11.85 16.90 9.83
C LEU A 280 -10.97 15.72 10.24
N HIS A 281 -10.54 14.95 9.26
CA HIS A 281 -9.52 13.92 9.49
C HIS A 281 -8.17 14.58 9.82
N GLN A 282 -7.35 13.88 10.61
CA GLN A 282 -5.98 14.32 10.84
C GLN A 282 -5.19 14.36 9.52
N GLU A 283 -4.51 15.47 9.27
CA GLU A 283 -3.68 15.68 8.09
C GLU A 283 -2.34 16.34 8.42
N THR A 284 -1.43 16.42 7.43
CA THR A 284 -0.16 17.14 7.59
C THR A 284 -0.42 18.63 7.89
N PRO A 285 0.47 19.33 8.62
CA PRO A 285 0.28 20.75 8.94
C PRO A 285 -0.01 21.63 7.72
N GLU A 286 0.65 21.35 6.59
CA GLU A 286 0.48 22.09 5.35
C GLU A 286 -0.93 21.91 4.77
N VAL A 287 -1.43 20.67 4.77
CA VAL A 287 -2.79 20.34 4.30
C VAL A 287 -3.83 20.91 5.25
N PHE A 288 -3.68 20.69 6.56
CA PHE A 288 -4.60 21.20 7.57
C PHE A 288 -4.73 22.74 7.50
N THR A 289 -3.62 23.45 7.29
CA THR A 289 -3.64 24.91 7.10
C THR A 289 -4.49 25.33 5.89
N ARG A 290 -4.45 24.56 4.80
CA ARG A 290 -5.28 24.81 3.60
C ARG A 290 -6.75 24.49 3.87
N GLU A 291 -7.02 23.43 4.63
CA GLU A 291 -8.38 23.06 5.04
C GLU A 291 -9.00 24.16 5.91
N CYS A 292 -8.30 24.61 6.95
CA CYS A 292 -8.74 25.72 7.81
C CYS A 292 -9.02 26.98 6.99
N ARG A 293 -8.15 27.34 6.03
CA ARG A 293 -8.40 28.49 5.15
C ARG A 293 -9.71 28.35 4.38
N THR A 294 -9.96 27.17 3.81
CA THR A 294 -11.19 26.93 3.04
C THR A 294 -12.42 26.95 3.95
N ILE A 295 -12.31 26.37 5.15
CA ILE A 295 -13.38 26.43 6.18
C ILE A 295 -13.67 27.87 6.58
N GLY A 296 -12.65 28.70 6.82
CA GLY A 296 -12.82 30.13 7.11
C GLY A 296 -13.70 30.82 6.06
N ARG A 297 -13.49 30.52 4.78
CA ARG A 297 -14.31 31.05 3.67
C ARG A 297 -15.71 30.46 3.58
N ILE A 298 -15.93 29.25 4.07
CA ILE A 298 -17.26 28.64 4.18
C ILE A 298 -18.06 29.36 5.28
N VAL A 299 -17.45 29.62 6.44
CA VAL A 299 -18.15 30.20 7.59
C VAL A 299 -18.39 31.71 7.47
N GLU A 300 -17.71 32.38 6.55
CA GLU A 300 -18.08 33.74 6.08
C GLU A 300 -19.46 33.78 5.39
N ARG A 301 -20.01 32.61 5.01
CA ARG A 301 -21.33 32.50 4.40
C ARG A 301 -22.44 32.46 5.46
N GLU A 302 -23.68 32.26 5.04
CA GLU A 302 -24.82 32.30 5.94
C GLU A 302 -24.90 30.97 6.72
N CYS A 303 -24.47 30.99 7.98
CA CYS A 303 -24.47 29.82 8.86
C CYS A 303 -25.66 29.82 9.83
N TYR A 304 -26.28 28.65 10.01
CA TYR A 304 -27.41 28.46 10.92
C TYR A 304 -27.35 27.14 11.68
N LYS A 305 -27.94 27.10 12.86
CA LYS A 305 -28.40 25.89 13.54
C LYS A 305 -29.88 25.71 13.29
N PHE A 306 -30.25 24.50 12.89
CA PHE A 306 -31.63 24.15 12.57
C PHE A 306 -32.09 23.02 13.46
N HIS A 307 -32.94 23.37 14.42
CA HIS A 307 -33.63 22.40 15.26
C HIS A 307 -34.89 21.98 14.54
N TYR A 308 -35.11 20.68 14.37
CA TYR A 308 -36.28 20.21 13.66
C TYR A 308 -36.75 18.84 14.12
N GLY A 309 -38.05 18.61 14.08
CA GLY A 309 -38.63 17.28 14.23
C GLY A 309 -39.86 17.09 13.35
N GLY A 310 -40.40 15.86 13.34
CA GLY A 310 -41.55 15.49 12.52
C GLY A 310 -41.18 15.04 11.10
N ASN A 311 -42.12 15.21 10.16
CA ASN A 311 -41.99 14.66 8.80
C ASN A 311 -40.95 15.44 7.96
N PRO A 312 -39.96 14.76 7.34
CA PRO A 312 -38.91 15.42 6.56
C PRO A 312 -39.43 16.21 5.35
N HIS A 313 -40.57 15.85 4.76
CA HIS A 313 -41.17 16.60 3.64
C HIS A 313 -41.72 17.96 4.08
N THR A 314 -42.35 18.01 5.27
CA THR A 314 -42.83 19.26 5.85
C THR A 314 -41.66 20.19 6.15
N VAL A 315 -40.59 19.62 6.71
CA VAL A 315 -39.35 20.34 7.04
C VAL A 315 -38.66 20.85 5.77
N ALA A 316 -38.54 20.01 4.74
CA ALA A 316 -38.00 20.39 3.44
C ALA A 316 -38.82 21.51 2.78
N GLY A 317 -40.15 21.46 2.88
CA GLY A 317 -41.05 22.53 2.43
C GLY A 317 -40.79 23.85 3.14
N ALA A 318 -40.63 23.82 4.48
CA ALA A 318 -40.32 25.01 5.27
C ALA A 318 -38.95 25.61 4.89
N LEU A 319 -37.91 24.77 4.78
CA LEU A 319 -36.58 25.22 4.34
C LEU A 319 -36.61 25.77 2.91
N ARG A 320 -37.38 25.17 2.01
CA ARG A 320 -37.58 25.70 0.65
C ARG A 320 -38.19 27.10 0.68
N CYS A 321 -39.25 27.32 1.45
CA CYS A 321 -39.86 28.65 1.57
C CYS A 321 -38.85 29.67 2.12
N LEU A 322 -38.10 29.30 3.17
CA LEU A 322 -37.09 30.17 3.75
C LEU A 322 -35.95 30.50 2.76
N VAL A 323 -35.48 29.53 1.97
CA VAL A 323 -34.46 29.74 0.94
C VAL A 323 -35.00 30.58 -0.23
N ALA A 324 -36.26 30.38 -0.63
CA ALA A 324 -36.88 31.09 -1.73
C ALA A 324 -37.25 32.55 -1.39
N GLU A 325 -37.73 32.81 -0.18
CA GLU A 325 -38.16 34.13 0.32
C GLU A 325 -37.02 34.90 1.01
N GLY A 326 -35.88 34.25 1.23
CA GLY A 326 -34.73 34.76 1.98
C GLY A 326 -34.81 34.38 3.47
N LEU A 327 -33.76 33.77 3.99
CA LEU A 327 -33.68 33.29 5.38
C LEU A 327 -33.65 34.48 6.36
N LYS A 328 -34.81 34.90 6.86
CA LYS A 328 -34.94 35.96 7.88
C LYS A 328 -34.71 35.38 9.29
N PRO A 329 -33.74 35.87 10.07
CA PRO A 329 -33.48 35.34 11.40
C PRO A 329 -34.58 35.76 12.39
N SER A 330 -35.06 34.81 13.21
CA SER A 330 -35.73 35.11 14.48
C SER A 330 -34.71 35.66 15.48
N ARG A 331 -35.13 36.65 16.29
CA ARG A 331 -34.28 37.45 17.21
C ARG A 331 -33.28 36.60 18.00
N VAL A 332 -32.01 36.98 17.91
CA VAL A 332 -30.85 36.32 18.54
C VAL A 332 -30.83 36.59 20.06
N SER A 333 -30.72 35.53 20.87
CA SER A 333 -30.21 35.60 22.24
C SER A 333 -28.77 35.11 22.26
N ILE A 334 -27.82 36.05 22.36
CA ILE A 334 -26.38 35.74 22.44
C ILE A 334 -26.09 35.32 23.89
N SER A 335 -25.79 34.04 24.12
CA SER A 335 -25.21 33.60 25.38
C SER A 335 -23.70 33.39 25.20
N SER A 336 -22.91 34.29 25.78
CA SER A 336 -21.46 34.22 25.77
C SER A 336 -20.99 33.18 26.79
N ARG A 337 -20.43 32.05 26.33
CA ARG A 337 -19.58 31.18 27.16
C ARG A 337 -18.13 31.66 27.10
N PRO A 338 -17.36 31.57 28.19
CA PRO A 338 -16.00 32.08 28.22
C PRO A 338 -15.07 31.26 27.32
N GLN A 339 -14.21 31.98 26.61
CA GLN A 339 -13.16 31.47 25.73
C GLN A 339 -12.27 30.45 26.46
N LYS A 340 -12.30 29.19 25.99
CA LYS A 340 -11.15 28.31 26.18
C LYS A 340 -10.17 28.62 25.06
N GLN A 341 -9.00 29.12 25.45
CA GLN A 341 -7.84 29.25 24.59
C GLN A 341 -7.57 27.89 23.96
N VAL A 342 -7.85 27.77 22.66
CA VAL A 342 -7.63 26.53 21.90
C VAL A 342 -6.13 26.34 21.82
N SER A 343 -5.59 25.47 22.66
CA SER A 343 -4.31 24.85 22.41
C SER A 343 -4.43 24.14 21.06
N ILE A 344 -3.53 24.43 20.11
CA ILE A 344 -3.44 23.74 18.82
C ILE A 344 -3.10 22.27 19.10
N ALA A 345 -4.13 21.48 19.38
CA ALA A 345 -4.06 20.04 19.52
C ALA A 345 -4.50 19.45 18.17
N VAL A 346 -3.52 18.98 17.40
CA VAL A 346 -3.64 18.41 16.04
C VAL A 346 -4.31 17.02 16.08
N ALA A 347 -5.41 16.85 16.82
CA ALA A 347 -5.96 15.53 17.14
C ALA A 347 -7.38 15.34 16.56
N GLY A 348 -7.55 15.61 15.26
CA GLY A 348 -8.69 15.06 14.52
C GLY A 348 -8.61 13.53 14.42
N PRO A 349 -9.71 12.83 14.12
CA PRO A 349 -9.66 11.39 13.88
C PRO A 349 -8.71 11.02 12.73
N ASP A 350 -7.87 10.00 12.93
CA ASP A 350 -7.01 9.41 11.89
C ASP A 350 -7.51 8.00 11.52
N PRO A 351 -8.57 7.87 10.70
CA PRO A 351 -9.14 6.57 10.33
C PRO A 351 -8.15 5.70 9.55
N LEU A 352 -7.16 6.32 8.89
CA LEU A 352 -6.11 5.64 8.13
C LEU A 352 -4.92 5.22 8.99
N ARG A 353 -4.82 5.74 10.22
CA ARG A 353 -3.69 5.56 11.15
C ARG A 353 -2.33 5.96 10.56
N ARG A 354 -2.32 6.98 9.70
CA ARG A 354 -1.12 7.54 9.06
C ARG A 354 -0.12 8.13 10.04
N PHE A 355 -0.61 8.74 11.11
CA PHE A 355 0.20 9.52 12.06
C PHE A 355 0.47 8.78 13.37
N ARG A 356 0.25 7.47 13.41
CA ARG A 356 0.56 6.66 14.59
C ARG A 356 2.04 6.83 14.99
N PRO A 357 2.34 6.92 16.28
CA PRO A 357 3.70 7.11 16.74
C PRO A 357 4.55 5.86 16.55
N THR A 358 5.79 6.03 16.10
CA THR A 358 6.84 5.00 16.04
C THR A 358 8.01 5.42 16.94
N PRO A 359 7.84 5.39 18.27
CA PRO A 359 8.77 6.00 19.22
C PRO A 359 10.10 5.25 19.35
N LEU A 360 10.15 3.99 18.90
CA LEU A 360 11.34 3.16 18.98
C LEU A 360 12.13 3.29 17.69
N GLY A 361 13.45 3.41 17.78
CA GLY A 361 14.29 3.44 16.59
C GLY A 361 15.71 2.95 16.84
N SER A 362 16.35 2.50 15.78
CA SER A 362 17.72 2.00 15.76
C SER A 362 18.36 2.31 14.41
N ASP A 363 19.67 2.50 14.39
CA ASP A 363 20.43 2.61 13.16
C ASP A 363 21.02 1.23 12.83
N LEU A 364 20.57 0.67 11.72
CA LEU A 364 20.95 -0.65 11.25
C LEU A 364 22.08 -0.50 10.24
N PHE A 365 23.03 -1.43 10.31
CA PHE A 365 24.07 -1.59 9.31
C PHE A 365 23.77 -2.88 8.55
N LEU A 366 23.48 -2.75 7.25
CA LEU A 366 23.10 -3.86 6.41
C LEU A 366 23.88 -3.79 5.10
N MET A 367 24.81 -4.72 4.90
CA MET A 367 25.63 -4.82 3.69
C MET A 367 26.40 -3.52 3.42
N GLY A 368 27.00 -2.98 4.49
CA GLY A 368 27.73 -1.72 4.46
C GLY A 368 26.86 -0.46 4.26
N ARG A 369 25.52 -0.58 4.41
CA ARG A 369 24.58 0.56 4.29
C ARG A 369 23.93 0.89 5.61
N ARG A 370 23.76 2.19 5.88
CA ARG A 370 23.04 2.69 7.06
C ARG A 370 21.56 2.88 6.80
N ILE A 371 20.71 2.11 7.49
CA ILE A 371 19.25 2.16 7.42
C ILE A 371 18.71 2.58 8.78
N ARG A 372 17.89 3.64 8.83
CA ARG A 372 17.18 4.03 10.05
C ARG A 372 15.92 3.18 10.19
N LEU A 373 15.77 2.45 11.29
CA LEU A 373 14.52 1.80 11.67
C LEU A 373 13.72 2.71 12.60
N GLU A 374 12.42 2.82 12.36
CA GLU A 374 11.44 3.35 13.30
C GLU A 374 10.28 2.36 13.44
N THR A 375 9.85 2.09 14.67
CA THR A 375 8.78 1.13 14.95
C THR A 375 7.99 1.50 16.21
N ASN A 376 6.76 0.98 16.31
CA ASN A 376 5.95 1.02 17.52
C ASN A 376 6.03 -0.27 18.35
N SER A 377 6.79 -1.28 17.88
CA SER A 377 6.85 -2.60 18.51
C SER A 377 8.26 -2.91 19.05
N PRO A 378 8.39 -3.16 20.36
CA PRO A 378 9.63 -3.66 20.94
C PRO A 378 10.09 -4.99 20.34
N LEU A 379 9.14 -5.85 19.94
CA LEU A 379 9.45 -7.14 19.33
C LEU A 379 10.06 -6.97 17.93
N VAL A 380 9.52 -6.07 17.11
CA VAL A 380 10.12 -5.69 15.82
C VAL A 380 11.54 -5.17 16.04
N LEU A 381 11.72 -4.21 16.96
CA LEU A 381 13.04 -3.65 17.27
C LEU A 381 14.03 -4.73 17.69
N LYS A 382 13.62 -5.64 18.57
CA LYS A 382 14.44 -6.76 19.06
C LYS A 382 14.84 -7.68 17.90
N ASN A 383 13.87 -8.20 17.15
CA ASN A 383 14.13 -9.17 16.08
C ASN A 383 15.01 -8.56 14.99
N VAL A 384 14.76 -7.30 14.59
CA VAL A 384 15.57 -6.60 13.59
C VAL A 384 17.00 -6.36 14.08
N ASN A 385 17.19 -5.91 15.33
CA ASN A 385 18.52 -5.69 15.90
C ASN A 385 19.30 -7.02 16.05
N GLN A 386 18.65 -8.10 16.47
CA GLN A 386 19.29 -9.42 16.56
C GLN A 386 19.84 -9.89 15.21
N MET A 387 19.18 -9.53 14.11
CA MET A 387 19.60 -9.91 12.77
C MET A 387 20.74 -9.04 12.21
N PHE A 388 20.84 -7.77 12.62
CA PHE A 388 21.74 -6.79 11.99
C PHE A 388 22.85 -6.22 12.88
N ASN A 389 22.89 -6.53 14.18
CA ASN A 389 23.89 -5.97 15.13
C ASN A 389 25.29 -6.60 15.04
N HIS A 390 25.66 -7.22 13.92
CA HIS A 390 26.98 -7.79 13.73
C HIS A 390 27.84 -6.81 12.91
N SER A 391 28.61 -5.99 13.64
CA SER A 391 29.63 -5.04 13.17
C SER A 391 29.99 -5.11 11.67
N ASP A 392 29.25 -4.37 10.85
CA ASP A 392 29.62 -4.02 9.47
C ASP A 392 30.59 -2.83 9.50
N ARG A 393 31.55 -2.80 8.56
CA ARG A 393 32.36 -1.60 8.31
C ARG A 393 31.44 -0.48 7.80
N ASP A 394 31.52 0.71 8.38
CA ASP A 394 30.83 1.88 7.82
C ASP A 394 31.52 2.31 6.53
N LEU A 395 30.88 2.01 5.39
CA LEU A 395 31.34 2.40 4.07
C LEU A 395 30.61 3.67 3.57
N SER A 396 29.65 4.22 4.34
CA SER A 396 28.73 5.24 3.83
C SER A 396 28.57 6.46 4.75
N ASN A 397 28.83 7.66 4.22
CA ASN A 397 28.50 8.89 4.92
C ASN A 397 26.99 9.16 4.87
N GLY A 398 26.28 8.91 5.97
CA GLY A 398 24.91 9.36 6.21
C GLY A 398 23.81 8.30 6.06
N GLN A 399 22.61 8.62 6.56
CA GLN A 399 21.41 7.77 6.44
C GLN A 399 21.05 7.57 4.98
N GLN A 400 20.97 6.30 4.54
CA GLN A 400 20.64 6.00 3.15
C GLN A 400 19.16 5.70 2.93
N PHE A 401 18.46 5.13 3.91
CA PHE A 401 17.05 4.79 3.82
C PHE A 401 16.36 4.90 5.19
N LEU A 402 15.07 5.20 5.18
CA LEU A 402 14.21 5.13 6.36
C LEU A 402 13.26 3.94 6.24
N TRP A 403 13.27 3.04 7.22
CA TRP A 403 12.33 1.93 7.35
C TRP A 403 11.39 2.19 8.53
N ARG A 404 10.11 2.38 8.24
CA ARG A 404 9.08 2.48 9.27
C ARG A 404 8.23 1.22 9.30
N ILE A 405 8.28 0.47 10.39
CA ILE A 405 7.53 -0.78 10.54
C ILE A 405 6.54 -0.62 11.69
N ALA A 406 5.25 -0.67 11.39
CA ALA A 406 4.19 -0.59 12.37
C ALA A 406 3.53 -1.96 12.59
N CYS A 407 3.39 -2.33 13.85
CA CYS A 407 2.69 -3.52 14.30
C CYS A 407 1.27 -3.14 14.72
N GLU A 408 0.27 -3.92 14.29
CA GLU A 408 -1.12 -3.82 14.77
C GLU A 408 -1.52 -5.09 15.55
N PRO A 409 -2.52 -5.03 16.43
CA PRO A 409 -3.04 -6.23 17.09
C PRO A 409 -3.54 -7.25 16.06
N GLY A 410 -3.11 -8.50 16.21
CA GLY A 410 -3.55 -9.63 15.37
C GLY A 410 -4.86 -10.25 15.86
N GLU A 411 -5.63 -10.84 14.94
CA GLU A 411 -6.74 -11.74 15.25
C GLU A 411 -6.26 -13.18 15.03
N GLY A 412 -5.91 -13.89 16.11
CA GLY A 412 -5.52 -15.31 16.06
C GLY A 412 -4.19 -15.62 16.78
N SER A 413 -4.04 -16.88 17.18
CA SER A 413 -2.85 -17.39 17.90
C SER A 413 -1.78 -18.01 16.99
N THR A 414 -2.08 -18.24 15.70
CA THR A 414 -1.16 -18.87 14.75
C THR A 414 -0.82 -17.94 13.60
N ALA A 415 0.46 -17.86 13.26
CA ALA A 415 0.95 -17.12 12.10
C ALA A 415 0.66 -17.89 10.81
N HIS A 416 -0.03 -17.25 9.86
CA HIS A 416 -0.23 -17.78 8.52
C HIS A 416 0.20 -16.74 7.49
N TRP A 417 1.33 -16.99 6.83
CA TRP A 417 1.86 -16.08 5.82
C TRP A 417 1.11 -16.25 4.49
N PRO A 418 0.42 -15.20 4.00
CA PRO A 418 -0.30 -15.26 2.74
C PRO A 418 0.66 -15.21 1.53
N LYS A 419 0.16 -15.40 0.30
CA LYS A 419 0.99 -15.06 -0.87
C LYS A 419 1.33 -13.60 -0.80
N MET A 420 2.52 -13.35 -1.31
CA MET A 420 2.89 -12.04 -1.77
C MET A 420 2.29 -11.81 -3.16
N ALA A 421 1.60 -10.69 -3.31
CA ALA A 421 1.37 -10.05 -4.59
C ALA A 421 2.13 -8.73 -4.59
N ALA A 422 2.64 -8.29 -5.72
CA ALA A 422 3.37 -7.02 -5.82
C ALA A 422 2.98 -6.26 -7.07
N PHE A 423 3.22 -4.96 -7.03
CA PHE A 423 3.15 -4.09 -8.20
C PHE A 423 4.13 -2.91 -8.03
N SER A 424 4.80 -2.55 -9.13
CA SER A 424 5.81 -1.50 -9.15
C SER A 424 5.58 -0.53 -10.30
N GLY A 425 5.62 0.76 -9.96
CA GLY A 425 5.80 1.85 -10.90
C GLY A 425 7.27 2.24 -11.01
N GLU A 426 7.52 3.44 -11.52
CA GLU A 426 8.85 4.04 -11.60
C GLU A 426 9.35 4.50 -10.22
N GLU A 427 8.52 5.24 -9.49
CA GLU A 427 8.90 5.88 -8.23
C GLU A 427 8.46 5.09 -6.99
N VAL A 428 7.31 4.43 -7.07
CA VAL A 428 6.69 3.74 -5.94
C VAL A 428 6.46 2.28 -6.25
N ARG A 429 6.55 1.43 -5.22
CA ARG A 429 6.32 -0.01 -5.33
C ARG A 429 5.82 -0.58 -4.02
N TYR A 430 5.08 -1.68 -4.10
CA TYR A 430 4.59 -2.35 -2.91
C TYR A 430 4.47 -3.86 -3.07
N VAL A 431 4.45 -4.52 -1.92
CA VAL A 431 4.08 -5.93 -1.75
C VAL A 431 2.86 -5.97 -0.85
N ASN A 432 1.78 -6.56 -1.35
CA ASN A 432 0.60 -6.94 -0.59
C ASN A 432 0.83 -8.32 0.06
N LEU A 433 0.58 -8.40 1.36
CA LEU A 433 0.66 -9.61 2.19
C LEU A 433 -0.73 -9.91 2.76
N GLY A 434 -1.58 -10.51 1.93
CA GLY A 434 -2.96 -10.85 2.31
C GLY A 434 -3.87 -9.64 2.28
N HIS A 435 -4.70 -9.47 3.32
CA HIS A 435 -5.69 -8.38 3.35
C HIS A 435 -5.25 -7.19 4.24
N ARG A 436 -4.49 -7.46 5.31
CA ARG A 436 -4.19 -6.47 6.38
C ARG A 436 -2.71 -6.10 6.51
N SER A 437 -1.84 -6.67 5.68
CA SER A 437 -0.39 -6.45 5.78
C SER A 437 0.19 -6.05 4.44
N PHE A 438 1.14 -5.15 4.45
CA PHE A 438 1.82 -4.70 3.23
C PHE A 438 3.19 -4.12 3.53
N ILE A 439 4.00 -3.99 2.48
CA ILE A 439 5.24 -3.22 2.44
C ILE A 439 5.13 -2.27 1.26
N ALA A 440 5.42 -0.99 1.44
CA ALA A 440 5.41 0.02 0.39
C ALA A 440 6.70 0.83 0.43
N VAL A 441 7.20 1.23 -0.73
CA VAL A 441 8.45 1.98 -0.87
C VAL A 441 8.23 3.18 -1.79
N ASP A 442 8.65 4.34 -1.30
CA ASP A 442 8.83 5.59 -2.04
C ASP A 442 10.33 5.75 -2.31
N LEU A 443 10.75 5.44 -3.55
CA LEU A 443 12.16 5.42 -3.93
C LEU A 443 12.77 6.83 -3.94
N PRO A 444 12.13 7.88 -4.49
CA PRO A 444 12.62 9.25 -4.38
C PRO A 444 12.80 9.72 -2.92
N ALA A 445 11.83 9.43 -2.04
CA ALA A 445 11.92 9.81 -0.63
C ALA A 445 12.87 8.93 0.19
N ARG A 446 13.36 7.82 -0.39
CA ARG A 446 14.13 6.77 0.29
C ARG A 446 13.45 6.31 1.60
N GLU A 447 12.14 6.10 1.50
CA GLU A 447 11.30 5.68 2.62
C GLU A 447 10.58 4.37 2.27
N ALA A 448 10.70 3.40 3.16
CA ALA A 448 9.96 2.15 3.11
C ALA A 448 9.08 2.06 4.35
N VAL A 449 7.80 1.78 4.16
CA VAL A 449 6.83 1.60 5.22
C VAL A 449 6.29 0.18 5.17
N GLY A 450 6.01 -0.39 6.33
CA GLY A 450 5.39 -1.70 6.41
C GLY A 450 4.43 -1.81 7.58
N ILE A 451 3.33 -2.51 7.38
CA ILE A 451 2.35 -2.82 8.43
C ILE A 451 2.11 -4.31 8.44
N LEU A 452 2.09 -4.88 9.63
CA LEU A 452 1.74 -6.28 9.86
C LEU A 452 1.13 -6.48 11.25
N PRO A 453 0.33 -7.53 11.46
CA PRO A 453 -0.17 -7.89 12.77
C PRO A 453 0.91 -8.57 13.64
N GLU A 454 0.76 -8.47 14.96
CA GLU A 454 1.73 -8.94 15.96
C GLU A 454 2.07 -10.43 15.85
N ASN A 455 1.08 -11.27 15.58
CA ASN A 455 1.27 -12.71 15.39
C ASN A 455 2.23 -13.05 14.23
N LEU A 456 2.34 -12.19 13.21
CA LEU A 456 3.33 -12.37 12.14
C LEU A 456 4.74 -11.93 12.57
N VAL A 457 4.88 -11.02 13.54
CA VAL A 457 6.19 -10.65 14.08
C VAL A 457 6.72 -11.74 15.03
N GLU A 458 5.82 -12.41 15.75
CA GLU A 458 6.14 -13.53 16.65
C GLU A 458 6.70 -14.75 15.91
N ASP A 459 6.27 -14.99 14.67
CA ASP A 459 6.85 -16.01 13.79
C ASP A 459 8.17 -15.51 13.16
N GLU A 460 9.24 -15.55 13.95
CA GLU A 460 10.58 -15.08 13.60
C GLU A 460 11.10 -15.57 12.23
N PRO A 461 11.00 -16.88 11.86
CA PRO A 461 11.38 -17.35 10.53
C PRO A 461 10.60 -16.68 9.40
N GLY A 462 9.29 -16.46 9.58
CA GLY A 462 8.46 -15.79 8.60
C GLY A 462 8.71 -14.29 8.52
N PHE A 463 8.86 -13.63 9.68
CA PHE A 463 9.14 -12.20 9.75
C PHE A 463 10.44 -11.86 9.02
N SER A 464 11.49 -12.66 9.24
CA SER A 464 12.77 -12.53 8.56
C SER A 464 12.69 -12.90 7.07
N SER A 465 12.16 -14.08 6.74
CA SER A 465 12.25 -14.67 5.39
C SER A 465 11.19 -14.16 4.41
N VAL A 466 10.09 -13.59 4.89
CA VAL A 466 9.02 -13.02 4.07
C VAL A 466 9.05 -11.50 4.15
N PHE A 467 8.83 -10.94 5.34
CA PHE A 467 8.60 -9.50 5.48
C PHE A 467 9.88 -8.68 5.31
N LEU A 468 10.90 -8.93 6.14
CA LEU A 468 12.17 -8.20 6.06
C LEU A 468 12.91 -8.49 4.76
N ALA A 469 12.90 -9.75 4.30
CA ALA A 469 13.46 -10.12 3.01
C ALA A 469 12.80 -9.30 1.87
N ALA A 470 11.46 -9.25 1.80
CA ALA A 470 10.76 -8.46 0.79
C ALA A 470 11.07 -6.97 0.90
N MET A 471 11.06 -6.41 2.12
CA MET A 471 11.40 -5.00 2.36
C MET A 471 12.82 -4.66 1.89
N PHE A 472 13.78 -5.57 2.13
CA PHE A 472 15.14 -5.40 1.65
C PHE A 472 15.23 -5.52 0.13
N TYR A 473 14.60 -6.53 -0.49
CA TYR A 473 14.55 -6.65 -1.95
C TYR A 473 13.98 -5.39 -2.62
N LEU A 474 12.93 -4.80 -2.05
CA LEU A 474 12.33 -3.56 -2.54
C LEU A 474 13.19 -2.31 -2.28
N THR A 475 14.36 -2.41 -1.64
CA THR A 475 15.25 -1.26 -1.39
C THR A 475 16.67 -1.49 -1.89
N ALA A 476 17.08 -2.74 -2.09
CA ALA A 476 18.44 -3.16 -2.46
C ALA A 476 19.02 -2.38 -3.66
N ALA A 477 18.27 -2.29 -4.76
CA ALA A 477 18.77 -1.60 -5.95
C ALA A 477 18.97 -0.09 -5.73
N ALA A 478 18.12 0.56 -4.92
CA ALA A 478 18.30 1.97 -4.52
C ALA A 478 19.47 2.17 -3.55
N LEU A 479 19.85 1.11 -2.82
CA LEU A 479 21.05 1.04 -1.98
C LEU A 479 22.33 0.73 -2.79
N GLY A 480 22.22 0.57 -4.12
CA GLY A 480 23.34 0.23 -5.00
C GLY A 480 23.74 -1.24 -4.95
N LEU A 481 22.85 -2.12 -4.50
CA LEU A 481 23.07 -3.57 -4.49
C LEU A 481 22.31 -4.22 -5.65
N THR A 482 22.94 -5.17 -6.35
CA THR A 482 22.32 -5.94 -7.43
C THR A 482 21.91 -7.30 -6.87
N PRO A 483 20.61 -7.54 -6.60
CA PRO A 483 20.13 -8.81 -6.09
C PRO A 483 20.18 -9.89 -7.18
N VAL A 484 20.67 -11.07 -6.81
CA VAL A 484 20.85 -12.20 -7.72
C VAL A 484 20.29 -13.46 -7.08
N SER A 485 19.48 -14.23 -7.83
CA SER A 485 19.00 -15.54 -7.36
C SER A 485 20.11 -16.58 -7.49
N ALA A 486 21.00 -16.59 -6.49
CA ALA A 486 22.10 -17.52 -6.34
C ALA A 486 22.29 -17.84 -4.86
N ALA A 487 22.86 -19.02 -4.59
CA ALA A 487 23.47 -19.31 -3.30
C ALA A 487 24.96 -18.98 -3.38
N CYS A 488 25.61 -18.76 -2.24
CA CYS A 488 27.05 -18.52 -2.17
C CYS A 488 27.64 -19.36 -1.05
N VAL A 489 28.73 -20.05 -1.34
CA VAL A 489 29.60 -20.64 -0.32
C VAL A 489 30.98 -20.03 -0.43
N ALA A 490 31.68 -19.92 0.69
CA ALA A 490 32.94 -19.20 0.72
C ALA A 490 34.03 -19.92 1.53
N GLN A 491 35.28 -19.56 1.26
CA GLN A 491 36.44 -19.93 2.05
C GLN A 491 37.49 -18.82 1.88
N ASN A 492 38.14 -18.40 2.96
CA ASN A 492 39.22 -17.39 2.91
C ASN A 492 38.85 -16.10 2.15
N ASN A 493 37.62 -15.59 2.32
CA ASN A 493 37.10 -14.40 1.63
C ASN A 493 36.83 -14.56 0.11
N GLU A 494 37.00 -15.76 -0.43
CA GLU A 494 36.64 -16.11 -1.81
C GLU A 494 35.32 -16.89 -1.84
N GLY A 495 34.45 -16.55 -2.79
CA GLY A 495 33.11 -17.13 -2.90
C GLY A 495 32.88 -17.87 -4.23
N VAL A 496 32.08 -18.94 -4.19
CA VAL A 496 31.53 -19.57 -5.39
C VAL A 496 30.02 -19.37 -5.41
N LEU A 497 29.53 -18.78 -6.50
CA LEU A 497 28.10 -18.58 -6.74
C LEU A 497 27.48 -19.86 -7.32
N LEU A 498 26.46 -20.38 -6.66
CA LEU A 498 25.70 -21.55 -7.10
C LEU A 498 24.37 -21.09 -7.72
N ILE A 499 24.19 -21.39 -8.99
CA ILE A 499 23.08 -20.89 -9.79
C ILE A 499 22.28 -22.08 -10.33
N GLY A 500 20.96 -22.00 -10.27
CA GLY A 500 20.10 -23.04 -10.83
C GLY A 500 18.62 -22.73 -10.59
N PRO A 501 17.71 -23.41 -11.30
CA PRO A 501 16.27 -23.23 -11.09
C PRO A 501 15.84 -23.62 -9.67
N PRO A 502 14.62 -23.29 -9.24
CA PRO A 502 14.04 -23.85 -8.02
C PRO A 502 14.16 -25.39 -8.01
N LYS A 503 14.41 -25.98 -6.83
CA LYS A 503 14.65 -27.42 -6.64
C LYS A 503 15.95 -27.98 -7.24
N SER A 504 16.84 -27.16 -7.80
CA SER A 504 18.17 -27.56 -8.26
C SER A 504 19.18 -27.88 -7.15
N GLY A 505 18.72 -28.07 -5.90
CA GLY A 505 19.59 -28.40 -4.76
C GLY A 505 20.50 -27.29 -4.22
N LYS A 506 20.39 -26.03 -4.65
CA LYS A 506 21.23 -24.89 -4.17
C LYS A 506 21.41 -24.88 -2.64
N THR A 507 20.31 -24.76 -1.90
CA THR A 507 20.31 -24.71 -0.42
C THR A 507 20.92 -25.99 0.18
N THR A 508 20.49 -27.16 -0.29
CA THR A 508 20.94 -28.47 0.23
C THR A 508 22.43 -28.68 0.01
N SER A 509 22.94 -28.43 -1.21
CA SER A 509 24.36 -28.58 -1.55
C SER A 509 25.23 -27.54 -0.84
N SER A 510 24.74 -26.32 -0.63
CA SER A 510 25.45 -25.28 0.14
C SER A 510 25.62 -25.70 1.60
N TYR A 511 24.57 -26.28 2.20
CA TYR A 511 24.65 -26.81 3.56
C TYR A 511 25.58 -28.03 3.67
N CYS A 512 25.56 -28.94 2.69
CA CYS A 512 26.54 -30.04 2.64
C CYS A 512 27.98 -29.49 2.49
N ALA A 513 28.19 -28.44 1.70
CA ALA A 513 29.47 -27.74 1.58
C ALA A 513 29.93 -27.14 2.94
N LYS A 514 29.01 -26.61 3.75
CA LYS A 514 29.29 -26.17 5.13
C LYS A 514 29.93 -27.28 5.95
N LYS A 515 29.38 -28.50 5.86
CA LYS A 515 29.93 -29.67 6.56
C LYS A 515 31.30 -30.10 6.06
N LEU A 516 31.70 -29.67 4.87
CA LEU A 516 33.03 -29.90 4.31
C LEU A 516 34.03 -28.79 4.69
N GLY A 517 33.67 -27.89 5.60
CA GLY A 517 34.52 -26.82 6.11
C GLY A 517 34.43 -25.51 5.35
N LEU A 518 33.44 -25.34 4.47
CA LEU A 518 33.15 -24.06 3.81
C LEU A 518 32.20 -23.19 4.65
N GLU A 519 32.19 -21.90 4.39
CA GLU A 519 31.22 -20.96 4.95
C GLU A 519 29.93 -20.99 4.15
N PHE A 520 28.78 -21.08 4.83
CA PHE A 520 27.46 -21.05 4.20
C PHE A 520 26.96 -19.60 4.14
N HIS A 521 27.35 -18.90 3.08
CA HIS A 521 27.16 -17.45 2.97
C HIS A 521 25.75 -17.05 2.56
N SER A 522 25.17 -17.71 1.55
CA SER A 522 23.76 -17.52 1.18
C SER A 522 23.13 -18.73 0.52
N ASP A 523 21.80 -18.80 0.51
CA ASP A 523 21.07 -19.95 -0.05
C ASP A 523 19.99 -19.60 -1.09
N GLN A 524 19.34 -18.44 -0.96
CA GLN A 524 18.28 -18.00 -1.89
C GLN A 524 18.69 -16.76 -2.70
N GLY A 525 19.33 -15.80 -2.05
CA GLY A 525 19.72 -14.53 -2.66
C GLY A 525 21.13 -14.12 -2.28
N THR A 526 21.90 -13.72 -3.28
CA THR A 526 23.20 -13.06 -3.10
C THR A 526 23.09 -11.64 -3.64
N PHE A 527 23.62 -10.67 -2.90
CA PHE A 527 23.57 -9.26 -3.28
C PHE A 527 24.95 -8.78 -3.70
N LEU A 528 25.06 -8.28 -4.93
CA LEU A 528 26.34 -7.98 -5.54
C LEU A 528 26.56 -6.48 -5.70
N GLU A 529 27.81 -6.05 -5.54
CA GLU A 529 28.25 -4.71 -5.88
C GLU A 529 29.68 -4.72 -6.44
N LEU A 530 30.08 -3.60 -7.05
CA LEU A 530 31.46 -3.36 -7.44
C LEU A 530 32.03 -2.27 -6.54
N ASP A 531 33.04 -2.63 -5.76
CA ASP A 531 33.79 -1.70 -4.91
C ASP A 531 35.26 -1.70 -5.31
N GLY A 532 35.79 -0.52 -5.66
CA GLY A 532 37.16 -0.38 -6.17
C GLY A 532 37.48 -1.25 -7.40
N GLY A 533 36.47 -1.65 -8.19
CA GLY A 533 36.62 -2.57 -9.33
C GLY A 533 36.61 -4.06 -8.96
N ILE A 534 36.52 -4.40 -7.67
CA ILE A 534 36.41 -5.76 -7.16
C ILE A 534 34.93 -6.10 -6.98
N LEU A 535 34.51 -7.24 -7.52
CA LEU A 535 33.16 -7.75 -7.34
C LEU A 535 33.00 -8.26 -5.91
N ARG A 536 32.04 -7.73 -5.16
CA ARG A 536 31.71 -8.13 -3.79
C ARG A 536 30.35 -8.81 -3.74
N ALA A 537 30.24 -9.85 -2.92
CA ALA A 537 29.02 -10.61 -2.72
C ALA A 537 28.64 -10.68 -1.24
N TRP A 538 27.45 -10.18 -0.95
CA TRP A 538 26.81 -10.20 0.35
C TRP A 538 25.81 -11.34 0.43
N GLY A 539 25.82 -12.05 1.56
CA GLY A 539 24.91 -13.15 1.85
C GLY A 539 23.54 -12.66 2.31
N ASP A 540 22.50 -13.46 2.11
CA ASP A 540 21.19 -13.19 2.67
C ASP A 540 21.17 -13.42 4.20
N PHE A 541 20.51 -12.51 4.91
CA PHE A 541 20.55 -12.44 6.38
C PHE A 541 19.46 -13.27 7.09
N TRP A 542 18.54 -13.88 6.34
CA TRP A 542 17.47 -14.71 6.90
C TRP A 542 17.89 -16.19 6.98
N PRO A 543 17.21 -17.02 7.79
CA PRO A 543 17.53 -18.44 7.93
C PRO A 543 17.52 -19.21 6.60
N ALA A 544 18.34 -20.25 6.48
CA ALA A 544 18.31 -21.16 5.34
C ALA A 544 17.01 -21.97 5.34
N ALA A 545 16.30 -22.00 4.21
CA ALA A 545 14.99 -22.62 4.10
C ALA A 545 15.06 -23.91 3.27
N PHE A 546 14.95 -25.06 3.94
CA PHE A 546 14.97 -26.37 3.31
C PHE A 546 13.55 -26.86 3.02
N ARG A 547 13.37 -27.59 1.92
CA ARG A 547 12.15 -28.37 1.76
C ARG A 547 12.20 -29.62 2.65
N PRO A 548 11.07 -30.13 3.17
CA PRO A 548 11.05 -31.28 4.06
C PRO A 548 11.77 -32.52 3.51
N GLU A 549 11.77 -32.71 2.19
CA GLU A 549 12.45 -33.85 1.55
C GLU A 549 13.98 -33.80 1.72
N SER A 550 14.55 -32.63 2.02
CA SER A 550 15.99 -32.46 2.28
C SER A 550 16.45 -33.21 3.53
N ALA A 551 15.54 -33.48 4.47
CA ALA A 551 15.85 -34.24 5.69
C ALA A 551 16.32 -35.67 5.39
N LYS A 552 15.98 -36.23 4.21
CA LYS A 552 16.50 -37.53 3.76
C LYS A 552 18.03 -37.54 3.58
N PHE A 553 18.60 -36.40 3.19
CA PHE A 553 20.04 -36.25 2.93
C PHE A 553 20.78 -35.58 4.09
N ILE A 554 20.05 -34.82 4.91
CA ILE A 554 20.56 -34.08 6.06
C ILE A 554 19.66 -34.41 7.27
N PRO A 555 19.85 -35.58 7.92
CA PRO A 555 18.93 -36.07 8.95
C PRO A 555 18.74 -35.13 10.15
N GLU A 556 19.81 -34.42 10.54
CA GLU A 556 19.82 -33.45 11.63
C GLU A 556 18.89 -32.25 11.40
N LEU A 557 18.40 -32.00 10.17
CA LEU A 557 17.36 -31.00 9.94
C LEU A 557 16.11 -31.29 10.77
N SER A 558 15.83 -32.56 11.07
CA SER A 558 14.69 -32.95 11.90
C SER A 558 14.81 -32.48 13.35
N GLU A 559 16.03 -32.26 13.84
CA GLU A 559 16.33 -31.86 15.22
C GLU A 559 16.63 -30.36 15.32
N LEU A 560 17.35 -29.81 14.33
CA LEU A 560 17.85 -28.43 14.36
C LEU A 560 16.89 -27.42 13.72
N ALA A 561 16.01 -27.85 12.82
CA ALA A 561 15.20 -26.92 12.05
C ALA A 561 13.89 -26.57 12.75
N ARG A 562 13.48 -25.31 12.59
CA ARG A 562 12.14 -24.86 12.97
C ARG A 562 11.21 -24.97 11.76
N PRO A 563 10.00 -25.55 11.88
CA PRO A 563 9.04 -25.57 10.79
C PRO A 563 8.53 -24.16 10.52
N PHE A 564 8.42 -23.81 9.25
CA PHE A 564 7.90 -22.53 8.78
C PHE A 564 6.85 -22.77 7.69
N HIS A 565 5.67 -22.19 7.85
CA HIS A 565 4.55 -22.36 6.93
C HIS A 565 4.27 -21.06 6.16
N CYS A 566 4.36 -21.11 4.83
CA CYS A 566 4.09 -19.99 3.96
C CYS A 566 3.14 -20.40 2.83
N TRP A 567 1.95 -19.78 2.80
CA TRP A 567 0.80 -20.17 2.01
C TRP A 567 0.52 -21.68 2.10
N ASP A 568 1.00 -22.48 1.15
CA ASP A 568 0.68 -23.90 0.98
C ASP A 568 1.92 -24.77 1.19
N ARG A 569 2.99 -24.19 1.73
CA ARG A 569 4.30 -24.81 1.78
C ARG A 569 4.84 -24.81 3.18
N THR A 570 5.42 -25.94 3.53
CA THR A 570 6.22 -26.12 4.72
C THR A 570 7.69 -26.08 4.35
N PHE A 571 8.47 -25.33 5.11
CA PHE A 571 9.92 -25.29 5.05
C PHE A 571 10.49 -25.68 6.42
N LEU A 572 11.71 -26.19 6.42
CA LEU A 572 12.52 -26.40 7.60
C LEU A 572 13.59 -25.31 7.62
N CYS A 573 13.50 -24.39 8.57
CA CYS A 573 14.40 -23.23 8.67
C CYS A 573 15.53 -23.49 9.66
N VAL A 574 16.77 -23.22 9.23
CA VAL A 574 17.98 -23.37 10.05
C VAL A 574 18.81 -22.09 9.99
N GLU A 575 19.32 -21.64 11.13
CA GLU A 575 20.24 -20.49 11.19
C GLU A 575 21.55 -20.80 10.44
N LYS A 576 22.02 -19.86 9.62
CA LYS A 576 23.21 -20.04 8.78
C LYS A 576 24.49 -20.02 9.59
N SER A 577 24.56 -19.13 10.58
CA SER A 577 25.71 -18.88 11.45
C SER A 577 25.42 -19.35 12.88
N SER A 578 26.45 -19.81 13.57
CA SER A 578 26.40 -19.98 15.03
C SER A 578 26.68 -18.62 15.69
N PRO A 579 26.18 -18.35 16.91
CA PRO A 579 26.37 -17.07 17.62
C PRO A 579 27.84 -16.65 17.82
N SER A 580 28.77 -17.60 17.67
CA SER A 580 30.22 -17.45 17.81
C SER A 580 30.98 -17.25 16.48
N SER A 581 30.28 -17.17 15.34
CA SER A 581 30.89 -16.94 14.02
C SER A 581 31.00 -15.46 13.68
N CYS A 582 32.03 -15.10 12.89
CA CYS A 582 32.34 -13.72 12.49
C CYS A 582 31.15 -13.01 11.82
N PRO A 583 31.08 -11.66 11.86
CA PRO A 583 30.00 -10.90 11.23
C PRO A 583 29.83 -11.30 9.75
N VAL A 584 28.62 -11.14 9.23
CA VAL A 584 28.33 -11.25 7.79
C VAL A 584 29.28 -10.32 7.04
N ARG A 585 30.25 -10.88 6.31
CA ARG A 585 31.24 -10.13 5.54
C ARG A 585 30.99 -10.34 4.06
N ASP A 586 31.30 -9.34 3.25
CA ASP A 586 31.34 -9.54 1.80
C ASP A 586 32.45 -10.54 1.44
N VAL A 587 32.22 -11.33 0.39
CA VAL A 587 33.22 -12.22 -0.20
C VAL A 587 33.47 -11.81 -1.64
N THR A 588 34.64 -12.15 -2.18
CA THR A 588 34.96 -11.91 -3.59
C THR A 588 34.58 -13.14 -4.40
N PRO A 589 33.56 -13.09 -5.29
CA PRO A 589 33.22 -14.23 -6.11
C PRO A 589 34.34 -14.57 -7.09
N VAL A 590 34.81 -15.81 -7.08
CA VAL A 590 35.88 -16.31 -7.96
C VAL A 590 35.37 -17.22 -9.07
N ALA A 591 34.19 -17.83 -8.89
CA ALA A 591 33.58 -18.66 -9.93
C ALA A 591 32.05 -18.75 -9.81
N CYS A 592 31.41 -19.13 -10.92
CA CYS A 592 30.00 -19.45 -11.02
C CYS A 592 29.81 -20.95 -11.34
N VAL A 593 28.97 -21.65 -10.58
CA VAL A 593 28.62 -23.06 -10.79
C VAL A 593 27.12 -23.19 -11.04
N PHE A 594 26.78 -23.68 -12.22
CA PHE A 594 25.42 -23.97 -12.66
C PHE A 594 25.02 -25.39 -12.26
N LEU A 595 24.13 -25.50 -11.29
CA LEU A 595 23.62 -26.77 -10.80
C LEU A 595 22.59 -27.35 -11.76
N ASP A 596 22.89 -28.54 -12.27
CA ASP A 596 22.03 -29.30 -13.17
C ASP A 596 21.81 -30.70 -12.59
N LYS A 597 20.68 -30.83 -11.88
CA LYS A 597 20.32 -32.04 -11.16
C LYS A 597 19.62 -33.02 -12.12
N GLN A 598 20.22 -34.18 -12.34
CA GLN A 598 19.71 -35.24 -13.22
C GLN A 598 19.77 -36.60 -12.51
N PRO A 599 18.63 -37.29 -12.31
CA PRO A 599 18.61 -38.59 -11.63
C PRO A 599 19.54 -39.61 -12.29
N GLY A 600 20.26 -40.38 -11.47
CA GLY A 600 21.13 -41.47 -11.95
C GLY A 600 22.47 -41.05 -12.60
N VAL A 601 22.78 -39.76 -12.66
CA VAL A 601 24.04 -39.26 -13.24
C VAL A 601 25.13 -39.12 -12.18
N SER A 602 26.34 -39.61 -12.48
CA SER A 602 27.52 -39.37 -11.63
C SER A 602 27.95 -37.91 -11.67
N PRO A 603 28.34 -37.30 -10.53
CA PRO A 603 28.68 -35.89 -10.50
C PRO A 603 29.87 -35.55 -11.41
N LYS A 604 29.72 -34.53 -12.27
CA LYS A 604 30.75 -34.08 -13.21
C LYS A 604 30.72 -32.56 -13.36
N LEU A 605 31.90 -31.95 -13.21
CA LEU A 605 32.11 -30.53 -13.44
C LEU A 605 32.60 -30.28 -14.87
N ILE A 606 31.89 -29.44 -15.62
CA ILE A 606 32.18 -29.14 -17.03
C ILE A 606 32.44 -27.63 -17.15
N PRO A 607 33.65 -27.19 -17.57
CA PRO A 607 33.92 -25.79 -17.85
C PRO A 607 33.04 -25.25 -18.97
N LEU A 608 32.48 -24.05 -18.79
CA LEU A 608 31.66 -23.38 -19.80
C LEU A 608 32.50 -22.38 -20.62
N PRO A 609 32.50 -22.48 -21.96
CA PRO A 609 33.24 -21.59 -22.82
C PRO A 609 32.77 -20.14 -22.68
N THR A 610 33.68 -19.19 -22.88
CA THR A 610 33.45 -17.74 -22.73
C THR A 610 32.45 -17.20 -23.75
N HIS A 611 32.48 -17.76 -24.98
CA HIS A 611 31.56 -17.46 -26.07
C HIS A 611 30.28 -18.32 -25.93
N GLY A 612 29.27 -17.80 -25.23
CA GLY A 612 28.02 -18.53 -24.93
C GLY A 612 27.41 -18.23 -23.56
N ARG A 613 28.15 -17.51 -22.70
CA ARG A 613 27.72 -17.11 -21.34
C ARG A 613 26.59 -16.06 -21.31
N ALA A 614 26.29 -15.40 -22.44
CA ALA A 614 25.70 -14.06 -22.44
C ALA A 614 24.18 -13.98 -22.17
N ASP A 615 23.36 -14.93 -22.64
CA ASP A 615 21.89 -14.70 -22.72
C ASP A 615 21.00 -15.76 -22.04
N HIS A 616 21.49 -16.97 -21.75
CA HIS A 616 20.66 -18.05 -21.18
C HIS A 616 21.11 -18.58 -19.82
N LEU A 617 22.27 -18.14 -19.33
CA LEU A 617 22.90 -18.69 -18.13
C LEU A 617 23.25 -17.66 -17.06
N LEU A 618 23.10 -16.35 -17.27
CA LEU A 618 23.30 -15.42 -16.14
C LEU A 618 22.22 -15.63 -15.07
N PRO A 619 22.57 -15.49 -13.78
CA PRO A 619 21.60 -15.70 -12.72
C PRO A 619 20.48 -14.67 -12.88
N LYS A 620 19.27 -15.20 -12.98
CA LYS A 620 18.07 -14.37 -13.16
C LYS A 620 17.91 -13.51 -11.92
N GLU A 621 17.81 -12.20 -12.12
CA GLU A 621 17.40 -11.28 -11.07
C GLU A 621 16.07 -11.79 -10.48
N PRO A 622 15.87 -11.74 -9.15
CA PRO A 622 14.64 -12.20 -8.52
C PRO A 622 13.38 -11.57 -9.12
N PHE A 623 13.52 -10.36 -9.68
CA PHE A 623 12.52 -9.65 -10.47
C PHE A 623 13.22 -8.56 -11.31
N LYS A 624 12.53 -8.05 -12.34
CA LYS A 624 13.01 -6.88 -13.08
C LYS A 624 13.00 -5.66 -12.15
N ASP A 625 14.17 -5.14 -11.82
CA ASP A 625 14.32 -3.90 -11.08
C ASP A 625 15.21 -2.94 -11.85
N ASP A 626 14.79 -1.67 -11.93
CA ASP A 626 15.60 -0.60 -12.49
C ASP A 626 15.88 0.56 -11.56
N ALA A 627 15.47 0.45 -10.29
CA ALA A 627 15.89 1.38 -9.27
C ALA A 627 17.44 1.39 -9.18
N GLY A 628 18.00 2.56 -8.87
CA GLY A 628 19.45 2.76 -8.80
C GLY A 628 20.15 2.89 -10.17
N ALA A 629 21.47 3.07 -10.13
CA ALA A 629 22.24 3.40 -11.32
C ALA A 629 22.32 2.23 -12.31
N LYS A 630 21.82 2.44 -13.54
CA LYS A 630 21.91 1.46 -14.63
C LYS A 630 23.36 1.04 -14.91
N SER A 631 24.28 2.01 -14.90
CA SER A 631 25.72 1.78 -15.10
C SER A 631 26.31 0.81 -14.06
N GLN A 632 25.89 0.90 -12.80
CA GLN A 632 26.36 0.02 -11.74
C GLN A 632 25.90 -1.43 -11.95
N ARG A 633 24.62 -1.62 -12.30
CA ARG A 633 24.07 -2.95 -12.62
C ARG A 633 24.74 -3.56 -13.84
N GLU A 634 24.97 -2.77 -14.89
CA GLU A 634 25.70 -3.20 -16.08
C GLU A 634 27.15 -3.58 -15.75
N ALA A 635 27.81 -2.82 -14.87
CA ALA A 635 29.15 -3.13 -14.42
C ALA A 635 29.20 -4.45 -13.64
N VAL A 636 28.27 -4.69 -12.70
CA VAL A 636 28.17 -5.97 -11.97
C VAL A 636 27.94 -7.13 -12.94
N ARG A 637 27.03 -6.97 -13.91
CA ARG A 637 26.79 -7.99 -14.96
C ARG A 637 28.04 -8.25 -15.80
N LYS A 638 28.82 -7.22 -16.12
CA LYS A 638 30.09 -7.34 -16.83
C LYS A 638 31.12 -8.11 -16.00
N ALA A 639 31.25 -7.80 -14.71
CA ALA A 639 32.15 -8.51 -13.80
C ALA A 639 31.78 -10.00 -13.67
N LEU A 640 30.49 -10.31 -13.49
CA LEU A 640 30.00 -11.69 -13.44
C LEU A 640 30.32 -12.50 -14.70
N ARG A 641 30.21 -11.88 -15.89
CA ARG A 641 30.56 -12.54 -17.17
C ARG A 641 32.07 -12.88 -17.25
N GLY A 642 32.90 -12.12 -16.56
CA GLY A 642 34.35 -12.36 -16.47
C GLY A 642 34.73 -13.58 -15.63
N LEU A 643 33.87 -14.03 -14.72
CA LEU A 643 34.18 -15.13 -13.82
C LEU A 643 34.25 -16.49 -14.54
N PRO A 644 35.20 -17.37 -14.18
CA PRO A 644 35.15 -18.79 -14.50
C PRO A 644 33.77 -19.38 -14.22
N SER A 645 33.22 -20.10 -15.19
CA SER A 645 31.86 -20.64 -15.13
C SER A 645 31.88 -22.13 -15.42
N TYR A 646 31.17 -22.91 -14.62
CA TYR A 646 31.11 -24.37 -14.71
C TYR A 646 29.67 -24.85 -14.68
N ARG A 647 29.34 -25.90 -15.43
CA ARG A 647 28.10 -26.67 -15.27
C ARG A 647 28.42 -27.91 -14.44
N LEU A 648 27.70 -28.08 -13.33
CA LEU A 648 27.82 -29.23 -12.45
C LEU A 648 26.61 -30.14 -12.67
N LEU A 649 26.83 -31.21 -13.42
CA LEU A 649 25.88 -32.32 -13.53
C LEU A 649 26.00 -33.16 -12.28
N TYR A 650 24.89 -33.50 -11.64
CA TYR A 650 24.91 -34.39 -10.47
C TYR A 650 23.58 -35.10 -10.25
N GLY A 651 23.66 -36.24 -9.56
CA GLY A 651 22.53 -37.11 -9.23
C GLY A 651 21.65 -36.60 -8.09
N ASP A 652 20.99 -37.54 -7.40
CA ASP A 652 20.10 -37.19 -6.30
C ASP A 652 20.82 -36.79 -5.01
N ASP A 653 22.05 -37.26 -4.83
CA ASP A 653 22.88 -37.00 -3.67
C ASP A 653 23.51 -35.58 -3.71
N PRO A 654 23.12 -34.67 -2.80
CA PRO A 654 23.67 -33.32 -2.74
C PRO A 654 25.16 -33.28 -2.32
N TRP A 655 25.69 -34.34 -1.69
CA TRP A 655 27.09 -34.41 -1.28
C TRP A 655 28.03 -34.44 -2.47
N GLY A 656 27.65 -35.15 -3.54
CA GLY A 656 28.39 -35.13 -4.79
C GLY A 656 28.63 -33.71 -5.30
N ALA A 657 27.59 -32.86 -5.27
CA ALA A 657 27.76 -31.46 -5.65
C ALA A 657 28.66 -30.69 -4.69
N ALA A 658 28.50 -30.88 -3.38
CA ALA A 658 29.29 -30.20 -2.35
C ALA A 658 30.81 -30.45 -2.48
N PHE A 659 31.22 -31.68 -2.80
CA PHE A 659 32.64 -32.01 -3.03
C PHE A 659 33.24 -31.23 -4.21
N PHE A 660 32.52 -31.17 -5.34
CA PHE A 660 32.99 -30.41 -6.50
C PHE A 660 33.03 -28.91 -6.22
N ILE A 661 32.06 -28.38 -5.49
CA ILE A 661 32.04 -26.96 -5.09
C ILE A 661 33.28 -26.61 -4.25
N ARG A 662 33.63 -27.45 -3.27
CA ARG A 662 34.87 -27.30 -2.49
C ARG A 662 36.13 -27.39 -3.36
N SER A 663 36.15 -28.32 -4.32
CA SER A 663 37.26 -28.46 -5.25
C SER A 663 37.49 -27.20 -6.10
N VAL A 664 36.41 -26.50 -6.50
CA VAL A 664 36.52 -25.26 -7.28
C VAL A 664 37.23 -24.16 -6.48
N LEU A 665 36.86 -23.96 -5.21
CA LEU A 665 37.52 -23.01 -4.32
C LEU A 665 38.99 -23.39 -4.07
N SER A 666 39.28 -24.66 -3.80
CA SER A 666 40.66 -25.08 -3.53
C SER A 666 41.59 -24.98 -4.74
N THR A 667 41.07 -25.13 -5.96
CA THR A 667 41.88 -25.05 -7.18
C THR A 667 42.26 -23.60 -7.52
N HIS A 668 41.39 -22.64 -7.21
CA HIS A 668 41.69 -21.22 -7.36
C HIS A 668 42.86 -20.77 -6.48
N HIS A 669 42.88 -21.19 -5.20
CA HIS A 669 43.99 -20.93 -4.29
C HIS A 669 45.36 -21.44 -4.81
N LEU A 670 45.38 -22.55 -5.55
CA LEU A 670 46.62 -23.12 -6.11
C LEU A 670 47.14 -22.39 -7.36
N LEU A 671 46.24 -21.74 -8.12
CA LEU A 671 46.60 -20.97 -9.30
C LEU A 671 47.16 -19.60 -8.93
N GLU A 672 46.64 -18.95 -7.88
CA GLU A 672 47.18 -17.67 -7.39
C GLU A 672 48.51 -17.81 -6.64
N ALA A 673 48.73 -18.91 -5.91
CA ALA A 673 50.02 -19.16 -5.26
C ALA A 673 51.18 -19.42 -6.26
N ARG A 674 50.88 -19.50 -7.56
CA ARG A 674 51.85 -19.72 -8.65
C ARG A 674 51.99 -18.52 -9.61
N SER A 675 51.22 -17.45 -9.40
CA SER A 675 51.30 -16.16 -10.11
C SER A 675 51.91 -15.11 -9.20
#